data_AF-A0A937NGU2-F1
#
_entry.id   AF-A0A937NGU2-F1
#
_cell.length_a   1.000
_cell.length_b   1.000
_cell.length_c   1.000
_cell.angle_alpha   90.00
_cell.angle_beta   90.00
_cell.angle_gamma   90.00
#
_symmetry.space_group_name_H-M   'P 1'
#
loop_
_entity.id
_entity.type
_entity.pdbx_description
1 polymer ?
#
loop_
_entity_poly.entity_id
_entity_poly.type
_entity_poly.pdbx_seq_one_letter_code
_entity_poly.pdbx_strand_id
1 'polypeptide(L)'
;MLRSQVGRILFGLLTSILIITQAFPFDIQSVEALGPYEVATGTDKFSTAWESQRKLAIESDGTIHAVYYRTDGSLICQIYHAYSSDDGITWTEEQVTSASRDQVYTALAVDSQDNLHIVWQDGDEGKMGSGGNPVTYYRCKNKQVGWQAAEFISSYATYPAIAVDSNDDVHVVYGTFVYPPGFWGGGNGIRWKKKTTSGWQTEESISSNKQWTRWPAIAIDGSDNIHVAWLNDPRAYEDINYRKRTASGWETEVQVNTELDNVRGKPSIIVDSNDYVHIVWLRETGVMFSIRYRTYTTSWQPPVDVEGPTTYNQGPPVISIDNLGHIHVVWTGQHSESPTIDQIRHREYTDSWQPIQNLTSSTSDDQDYPSLLWARYPVISGVQTNQPEDGYAFIWQDGTTTRYYNPIYYGPDTTPPAVTLTYPNGGESWLTCSAQNITWNAVDNLPGTLNYLIEYSIDDGSTFTTIASLTGQSQGASSYAWTVPDVNSAYCRIKTTATDGTGNSTSATSGAFTISGPASAPDWRQGIQPGDILYDEGSIFIPVILPPIPPTIISIGHTGMYVRSGITIEADSSGVLYRDISSWDKPQRKNVYLLRVNCSQEAINNAINFAVAQLNKEYDYKWVQKKCSPESNHWYCSELVWAAYYNQGAGINTEYNWSNSEVPEGFALPGCVFDQPVHPVEIYRDVDTLEIGRHEETEVPWGVFVIVICPVDLVVTDPQGLSISKNSSQIVGAIYMQDDFNNDGSPDDLIYIPQAKTGMYLIQVIPEPGANPNDTFSLEVSINGQSIILAENVQVKDIPSEPYRVQVTESGTVSVFAGSPPASPPPTSPGASPTPPRPLNPAQMSLQYLSVTPQQTGIGQPVTITTNMSNTGDEAGNYNVALKINGQLEQQKMVSVGPQGTQPVKFTVAKSQPGTYTVDIAGQKGSFTVLGSSSSTADTHAGVGLIVILLLGILVLASVVVVLVTFRRPA
;
A
#
# COMPACT_ATOMS: atom_id res chain seq x y z
N MET A 1 53.22 -10.98 -29.19
CA MET A 1 52.43 -9.75 -29.41
C MET A 1 50.93 -10.05 -29.39
N LEU A 2 50.42 -10.49 -28.24
CA LEU A 2 49.00 -10.81 -28.03
C LEU A 2 48.58 -10.61 -26.56
N ARG A 3 49.31 -9.74 -25.84
CA ARG A 3 49.03 -9.35 -24.44
C ARG A 3 48.96 -7.83 -24.22
N SER A 4 48.95 -7.04 -25.30
CA SER A 4 48.86 -5.56 -25.21
C SER A 4 47.58 -4.96 -25.79
N GLN A 5 46.59 -5.80 -26.16
CA GLN A 5 45.28 -5.33 -26.66
C GLN A 5 44.11 -5.59 -25.69
N VAL A 6 44.27 -6.40 -24.65
CA VAL A 6 43.21 -6.61 -23.64
C VAL A 6 43.22 -5.52 -22.55
N GLY A 7 44.38 -4.94 -22.25
CA GLY A 7 44.51 -3.83 -21.29
C GLY A 7 44.12 -2.45 -21.81
N ARG A 8 43.82 -2.30 -23.11
CA ARG A 8 43.37 -1.02 -23.71
C ARG A 8 41.87 -0.95 -23.98
N ILE A 9 41.16 -2.07 -23.89
CA ILE A 9 39.69 -2.11 -24.00
C ILE A 9 39.03 -1.97 -22.62
N LEU A 10 39.68 -2.45 -21.55
CA LEU A 10 39.21 -2.22 -20.17
C LEU A 10 39.46 -0.80 -19.63
N PHE A 11 40.31 0.01 -20.26
CA PHE A 11 40.54 1.41 -19.88
C PHE A 11 39.66 2.41 -20.67
N GLY A 12 39.04 1.95 -21.77
CA GLY A 12 38.10 2.73 -22.57
C GLY A 12 36.63 2.59 -22.16
N LEU A 13 36.27 1.52 -21.44
CA LEU A 13 34.91 1.30 -20.92
C LEU A 13 34.68 1.89 -19.53
N LEU A 14 35.75 2.23 -18.79
CA LEU A 14 35.68 2.95 -17.51
C LEU A 14 35.73 4.48 -17.65
N THR A 15 35.90 5.00 -18.86
CA THR A 15 35.86 6.46 -19.16
C THR A 15 34.60 6.89 -19.92
N SER A 16 33.70 5.96 -20.24
CA SER A 16 32.37 6.25 -20.82
C SER A 16 31.21 6.09 -19.83
N ILE A 17 31.48 5.60 -18.61
CA ILE A 17 30.54 5.58 -17.47
C ILE A 17 30.73 6.82 -16.57
N LEU A 18 31.65 7.73 -16.93
CA LEU A 18 31.94 8.96 -16.18
C LEU A 18 31.80 10.24 -17.05
N ILE A 19 30.93 10.25 -18.08
CA ILE A 19 30.64 11.45 -18.90
C ILE A 19 29.13 11.55 -19.28
N ILE A 20 28.22 10.77 -18.67
CA ILE A 20 26.77 11.00 -18.75
C ILE A 20 26.19 11.15 -17.33
N THR A 21 26.79 12.06 -16.58
CA THR A 21 26.19 12.72 -15.40
C THR A 21 26.39 14.25 -15.46
N GLN A 22 26.79 14.81 -16.62
CA GLN A 22 27.08 16.24 -16.79
C GLN A 22 26.41 16.87 -18.02
N ALA A 23 25.13 16.57 -18.26
CA ALA A 23 24.35 17.25 -19.31
C ALA A 23 22.90 17.50 -18.94
N PHE A 24 22.62 17.70 -17.65
CA PHE A 24 21.63 18.63 -17.14
C PHE A 24 22.13 18.95 -15.73
N PRO A 25 22.88 20.04 -15.49
CA PRO A 25 22.74 20.65 -14.20
C PRO A 25 21.25 21.02 -14.14
N PHE A 26 20.49 20.33 -13.30
CA PHE A 26 19.56 21.11 -12.51
C PHE A 26 20.45 22.18 -11.90
N ASP A 27 20.25 23.44 -12.30
CA ASP A 27 20.53 24.53 -11.38
C ASP A 27 19.62 24.25 -10.17
N ILE A 28 20.07 23.36 -9.29
CA ILE A 28 19.98 23.65 -7.87
C ILE A 28 20.74 24.96 -7.84
N GLN A 29 19.99 26.07 -7.73
CA GLN A 29 20.60 27.34 -7.38
C GLN A 29 21.64 26.99 -6.34
N SER A 30 22.90 27.35 -6.57
CA SER A 30 23.88 27.34 -5.52
C SER A 30 23.15 27.89 -4.29
N VAL A 31 22.91 27.03 -3.30
CA VAL A 31 22.39 27.49 -2.02
C VAL A 31 23.55 28.33 -1.53
N GLU A 32 23.50 29.62 -1.85
CA GLU A 32 24.31 30.59 -1.17
C GLU A 32 23.93 30.35 0.28
N ALA A 33 24.87 29.85 1.07
CA ALA A 33 24.72 29.83 2.50
C ALA A 33 24.36 31.27 2.87
N LEU A 34 23.07 31.53 3.09
CA LEU A 34 22.69 32.84 3.56
C LEU A 34 23.34 32.99 4.91
N GLY A 35 23.95 34.15 5.06
CA GLY A 35 24.88 34.38 6.15
C GLY A 35 24.22 34.15 7.51
N PRO A 36 25.00 34.31 8.58
CA PRO A 36 24.41 34.47 9.90
C PRO A 36 23.29 35.53 9.90
N TYR A 37 22.07 35.16 10.30
CA TYR A 37 20.99 36.12 10.51
C TYR A 37 21.09 36.77 11.89
N GLU A 38 20.60 38.00 12.00
CA GLU A 38 20.52 38.72 13.26
C GLU A 38 19.24 38.36 14.01
N VAL A 39 19.37 37.71 15.16
CA VAL A 39 18.25 37.43 16.07
C VAL A 39 17.95 38.67 16.90
N ALA A 40 19.00 39.26 17.48
CA ALA A 40 18.90 40.49 18.26
C ALA A 40 20.25 41.21 18.39
N THR A 41 20.22 42.54 18.31
CA THR A 41 21.33 43.45 18.60
C THR A 41 21.25 44.05 20.02
N GLY A 42 22.37 44.57 20.51
CA GLY A 42 22.47 45.17 21.84
C GLY A 42 22.37 44.16 22.99
N THR A 43 22.66 42.89 22.68
CA THR A 43 22.75 41.79 23.64
C THR A 43 24.11 41.81 24.35
N ASP A 44 24.23 41.08 25.46
CA ASP A 44 25.51 40.91 26.17
C ASP A 44 26.33 39.78 25.54
N LYS A 45 27.66 39.82 25.64
CA LYS A 45 28.54 38.74 25.16
C LYS A 45 28.30 37.37 25.81
N PHE A 46 27.53 37.34 26.89
CA PHE A 46 27.17 36.14 27.61
C PHE A 46 25.71 35.72 27.38
N SER A 47 24.97 36.37 26.48
CA SER A 47 23.51 36.19 26.36
C SER A 47 23.06 34.75 26.09
N THR A 48 23.92 33.95 25.43
CA THR A 48 23.73 32.51 25.21
C THR A 48 24.74 31.64 25.99
N ALA A 49 25.40 32.17 27.01
CA ALA A 49 26.54 31.52 27.65
C ALA A 49 26.21 30.53 28.78
N TRP A 50 27.24 29.76 29.14
CA TRP A 50 27.41 28.95 30.37
C TRP A 50 26.46 27.78 30.61
N GLU A 51 25.46 27.60 29.75
CA GLU A 51 24.59 26.44 29.74
C GLU A 51 24.76 25.71 28.39
N SER A 52 25.05 24.40 28.45
CA SER A 52 25.34 23.53 27.31
C SER A 52 24.08 22.87 26.74
N GLN A 53 22.91 23.27 27.24
CA GLN A 53 21.60 22.85 26.79
C GLN A 53 21.06 23.83 25.72
N ARG A 54 19.77 23.70 25.46
CA ARG A 54 19.11 24.11 24.23
C ARG A 54 18.48 25.48 24.42
N LYS A 55 18.83 26.38 23.52
CA LYS A 55 18.25 27.72 23.42
C LYS A 55 17.46 27.93 22.14
N LEU A 56 17.34 26.89 21.33
CA LEU A 56 16.72 26.90 20.02
C LEU A 56 15.72 25.73 19.96
N ALA A 57 14.50 25.99 19.47
CA ALA A 57 13.46 24.99 19.25
C ALA A 57 12.63 25.35 18.01
N ILE A 58 11.92 24.37 17.44
CA ILE A 58 11.04 24.55 16.28
C ILE A 58 9.64 23.99 16.58
N GLU A 59 8.60 24.75 16.26
CA GLU A 59 7.20 24.33 16.32
C GLU A 59 6.82 23.49 15.08
N SER A 60 5.68 22.80 15.15
CA SER A 60 5.19 21.93 14.07
C SER A 60 4.90 22.62 12.74
N ASP A 61 4.70 23.95 12.76
CA ASP A 61 4.51 24.79 11.58
C ASP A 61 5.81 25.39 11.01
N GLY A 62 6.96 25.02 11.58
CA GLY A 62 8.28 25.53 11.16
C GLY A 62 8.71 26.82 11.85
N THR A 63 7.89 27.40 12.74
CA THR A 63 8.32 28.59 13.50
C THR A 63 9.53 28.26 14.38
N ILE A 64 10.58 29.07 14.27
CA ILE A 64 11.84 28.90 15.00
C ILE A 64 11.82 29.79 16.23
N HIS A 65 12.24 29.26 17.38
CA HIS A 65 12.22 29.93 18.67
C HIS A 65 13.60 29.95 19.29
N ALA A 66 14.06 31.13 19.69
CA ALA A 66 15.32 31.34 20.39
C ALA A 66 15.08 31.96 21.76
N VAL A 67 15.87 31.54 22.78
CA VAL A 67 15.87 32.16 24.10
C VAL A 67 17.27 32.61 24.50
N TYR A 68 17.37 33.77 25.11
CA TYR A 68 18.64 34.33 25.59
C TYR A 68 18.34 35.34 26.70
N TYR A 69 19.38 35.87 27.34
CA TYR A 69 19.23 36.95 28.30
C TYR A 69 20.03 38.18 27.88
N ARG A 70 19.53 39.37 28.16
CA ARG A 70 20.30 40.62 28.00
C ARG A 70 19.95 41.61 29.08
N THR A 71 20.81 42.60 29.29
CA THR A 71 20.55 43.71 30.20
C THR A 71 19.37 44.57 29.74
N ASP A 72 18.47 44.87 30.68
CA ASP A 72 17.44 45.87 30.48
C ASP A 72 17.97 47.30 30.72
N GLY A 73 17.12 48.31 30.59
CA GLY A 73 17.49 49.71 30.83
C GLY A 73 17.99 50.03 32.25
N SER A 74 17.87 49.08 33.19
CA SER A 74 18.38 49.16 34.57
C SER A 74 19.66 48.35 34.79
N LEU A 75 20.28 47.81 33.73
CA LEU A 75 21.46 46.94 33.76
C LEU A 75 21.24 45.61 34.50
N ILE A 76 19.98 45.15 34.55
CA ILE A 76 19.59 43.86 35.11
C ILE A 76 19.36 42.89 33.94
N CYS A 77 19.97 41.72 33.98
CA CYS A 77 19.74 40.69 32.97
C CYS A 77 18.28 40.21 33.03
N GLN A 78 17.59 40.15 31.89
CA GLN A 78 16.25 39.58 31.77
C GLN A 78 16.25 38.54 30.65
N ILE A 79 15.35 37.55 30.74
CA ILE A 79 15.15 36.56 29.69
C ILE A 79 14.29 37.16 28.59
N TYR A 80 14.72 36.95 27.35
CA TYR A 80 14.01 37.29 26.13
C TYR A 80 13.79 36.02 25.32
N HIS A 81 12.68 36.00 24.61
CA HIS A 81 12.31 34.98 23.64
C HIS A 81 12.15 35.69 22.29
N ALA A 82 12.80 35.18 21.27
CA ALA A 82 12.63 35.64 19.90
C ALA A 82 12.07 34.50 19.05
N TYR A 83 11.25 34.83 18.07
CA TYR A 83 10.72 33.85 17.13
C TYR A 83 10.76 34.36 15.69
N SER A 84 10.91 33.43 14.74
CA SER A 84 10.93 33.68 13.30
C SER A 84 10.00 32.70 12.60
N SER A 85 9.22 33.21 11.66
CA SER A 85 8.32 32.43 10.80
C SER A 85 8.77 32.44 9.32
N ASP A 86 10.01 32.87 9.06
CA ASP A 86 10.59 33.05 7.73
C ASP A 86 12.03 32.49 7.70
N ASP A 87 12.22 31.31 8.29
CA ASP A 87 13.48 30.56 8.34
C ASP A 87 14.66 31.32 8.95
N GLY A 88 14.36 32.20 9.91
CA GLY A 88 15.34 32.96 10.65
C GLY A 88 15.77 34.25 9.95
N ILE A 89 15.16 34.64 8.84
CA ILE A 89 15.48 35.90 8.14
C ILE A 89 15.11 37.10 9.02
N THR A 90 13.91 37.09 9.59
CA THR A 90 13.43 38.14 10.50
C THR A 90 12.96 37.54 11.82
N TRP A 91 13.23 38.26 12.90
CA TRP A 91 12.92 37.83 14.26
C TRP A 91 12.06 38.86 14.98
N THR A 92 11.04 38.37 15.67
CA THR A 92 10.25 39.17 16.61
C THR A 92 10.61 38.78 18.03
N GLU A 93 10.98 39.76 18.84
CA GLU A 93 11.41 39.56 20.22
C GLU A 93 10.33 39.95 21.22
N GLU A 94 10.19 39.15 22.28
CA GLU A 94 9.36 39.43 23.44
C GLU A 94 10.13 39.20 24.75
N GLN A 95 9.82 40.01 25.76
CA GLN A 95 10.45 39.91 27.07
C GLN A 95 9.72 38.85 27.93
N VAL A 96 10.45 37.85 28.40
CA VAL A 96 9.91 36.74 29.21
C VAL A 96 9.87 37.11 30.69
N THR A 97 10.85 37.88 31.18
CA THR A 97 10.95 38.24 32.61
C THR A 97 11.06 39.75 32.81
N SER A 98 10.48 40.24 33.91
CA SER A 98 10.65 41.61 34.39
C SER A 98 10.84 41.56 35.91
N ALA A 99 12.06 41.24 36.32
CA ALA A 99 12.43 41.03 37.72
C ALA A 99 13.44 42.09 38.21
N SER A 100 13.54 42.27 39.52
CA SER A 100 14.50 43.21 40.14
C SER A 100 15.91 42.63 40.32
N ARG A 101 16.12 41.36 39.93
CA ARG A 101 17.40 40.63 39.99
C ARG A 101 17.72 40.07 38.61
N ASP A 102 19.00 39.82 38.36
CA ASP A 102 19.46 39.20 37.12
C ASP A 102 18.74 37.87 36.86
N GLN A 103 18.23 37.67 35.66
CA GLN A 103 17.65 36.43 35.16
C GLN A 103 18.59 35.92 34.07
N VAL A 104 19.16 34.74 34.28
CA VAL A 104 20.28 34.19 33.47
C VAL A 104 20.15 32.68 33.30
N TYR A 105 21.01 32.08 32.46
CA TYR A 105 21.11 30.64 32.22
C TYR A 105 19.75 30.00 31.85
N THR A 106 19.21 30.43 30.71
CA THR A 106 17.91 29.98 30.21
C THR A 106 18.04 28.79 29.27
N ALA A 107 17.05 27.91 29.27
CA ALA A 107 16.88 26.82 28.31
C ALA A 107 15.42 26.66 27.89
N LEU A 108 15.19 26.11 26.70
CA LEU A 108 13.89 25.98 26.03
C LEU A 108 13.61 24.52 25.62
N ALA A 109 12.33 24.15 25.63
CA ALA A 109 11.77 22.99 24.96
C ALA A 109 10.38 23.31 24.40
N VAL A 110 9.87 22.51 23.48
CA VAL A 110 8.50 22.57 22.97
C VAL A 110 7.79 21.23 23.19
N ASP A 111 6.48 21.23 23.36
CA ASP A 111 5.65 20.01 23.44
C ASP A 111 4.89 19.72 22.13
N SER A 112 4.16 18.61 22.06
CA SER A 112 3.43 18.17 20.86
C SER A 112 2.26 19.08 20.46
N GLN A 113 1.91 20.05 21.32
CA GLN A 113 0.88 21.06 21.09
C GLN A 113 1.50 22.42 20.73
N ASP A 114 2.81 22.44 20.44
CA ASP A 114 3.60 23.64 20.17
C ASP A 114 3.60 24.63 21.35
N ASN A 115 3.45 24.17 22.60
CA ASN A 115 3.64 25.03 23.76
C ASN A 115 5.13 25.15 24.08
N LEU A 116 5.60 26.38 24.36
CA LEU A 116 6.99 26.64 24.73
C LEU A 116 7.17 26.48 26.24
N HIS A 117 8.26 25.82 26.63
CA HIS A 117 8.65 25.57 28.01
C HIS A 117 10.02 26.17 28.28
N ILE A 118 10.09 27.18 29.14
CA ILE A 118 11.33 27.90 29.46
C ILE A 118 11.67 27.72 30.93
N VAL A 119 12.94 27.44 31.21
CA VAL A 119 13.52 27.46 32.56
C VAL A 119 14.66 28.46 32.62
N TRP A 120 14.85 29.10 33.76
CA TRP A 120 15.96 30.04 33.98
C TRP A 120 16.34 30.14 35.45
N GLN A 121 17.47 30.80 35.72
CA GLN A 121 17.96 31.11 37.05
C GLN A 121 17.73 32.58 37.39
N ASP A 122 17.11 32.85 38.53
CA ASP A 122 17.04 34.15 39.20
C ASP A 122 18.25 34.33 40.13
N GLY A 123 19.02 35.39 39.90
CA GLY A 123 20.26 35.77 40.58
C GLY A 123 21.53 35.19 39.94
N ASP A 124 22.51 36.03 39.64
CA ASP A 124 23.83 35.63 39.12
C ASP A 124 24.80 35.24 40.25
N GLU A 125 25.53 34.12 40.08
CA GLU A 125 26.59 33.67 40.99
C GLU A 125 27.80 34.63 40.97
N GLY A 126 28.00 35.38 39.87
CA GLY A 126 29.13 36.30 39.69
C GLY A 126 28.97 37.69 40.33
N LYS A 127 27.74 38.13 40.63
CA LYS A 127 27.44 39.46 41.24
C LYS A 127 27.05 39.37 42.71
N MET A 128 27.65 38.43 43.46
CA MET A 128 27.32 38.16 44.87
C MET A 128 27.71 39.32 45.79
N GLY A 129 26.77 40.25 45.96
CA GLY A 129 26.80 41.38 46.90
C GLY A 129 25.45 42.10 47.04
N SER A 130 24.48 41.83 46.15
CA SER A 130 23.22 42.58 46.01
C SER A 130 21.94 41.77 46.24
N GLY A 131 21.96 40.76 47.11
CA GLY A 131 20.75 40.25 47.79
C GLY A 131 20.05 39.03 47.18
N GLY A 132 20.28 37.85 47.77
CA GLY A 132 19.47 36.63 47.60
C GLY A 132 20.23 35.41 47.10
N ASN A 133 19.78 34.21 47.46
CA ASN A 133 20.30 32.94 46.90
C ASN A 133 19.75 32.73 45.48
N PRO A 134 20.43 31.97 44.60
CA PRO A 134 19.92 31.69 43.27
C PRO A 134 18.66 30.80 43.33
N VAL A 135 17.72 30.99 42.41
CA VAL A 135 16.45 30.24 42.35
C VAL A 135 16.18 29.82 40.91
N THR A 136 15.71 28.59 40.69
CA THR A 136 15.26 28.16 39.36
C THR A 136 13.75 28.37 39.22
N TYR A 137 13.36 28.96 38.11
CA TYR A 137 11.96 29.15 37.71
C TYR A 137 11.67 28.46 36.38
N TYR A 138 10.38 28.25 36.15
CA TYR A 138 9.81 27.72 34.92
C TYR A 138 8.66 28.61 34.45
N ARG A 139 8.44 28.69 33.13
CA ARG A 139 7.27 29.33 32.54
C ARG A 139 6.90 28.65 31.24
N CYS A 140 5.60 28.52 31.01
CA CYS A 140 5.06 28.01 29.76
C CYS A 140 4.41 29.15 28.95
N LYS A 141 4.61 29.15 27.63
CA LYS A 141 3.79 29.88 26.67
C LYS A 141 2.88 28.87 25.99
N ASN A 142 1.59 28.91 26.31
CA ASN A 142 0.63 28.08 25.59
C ASN A 142 0.35 28.73 24.23
N LYS A 143 0.39 27.97 23.13
CA LYS A 143 0.23 28.55 21.77
C LYS A 143 -1.10 29.28 21.58
N GLN A 144 -2.17 28.81 22.23
CA GLN A 144 -3.52 29.37 22.09
C GLN A 144 -3.79 30.54 23.07
N VAL A 145 -3.24 30.49 24.28
CA VAL A 145 -3.57 31.39 25.39
C VAL A 145 -2.44 32.39 25.70
N GLY A 146 -1.22 32.11 25.26
CA GLY A 146 -0.02 32.90 25.55
C GLY A 146 0.66 32.53 26.88
N TRP A 147 1.45 33.47 27.40
CA TRP A 147 2.29 33.27 28.58
C TRP A 147 1.49 32.99 29.85
N GLN A 148 1.79 31.86 30.48
CA GLN A 148 1.29 31.50 31.80
C GLN A 148 2.11 32.18 32.91
N ALA A 149 1.66 32.08 34.17
CA ALA A 149 2.43 32.58 35.30
C ALA A 149 3.75 31.80 35.47
N ALA A 150 4.80 32.48 35.93
CA ALA A 150 6.05 31.82 36.30
C ALA A 150 5.84 30.93 37.54
N GLU A 151 6.42 29.74 37.52
CA GLU A 151 6.34 28.74 38.58
C GLU A 151 7.71 28.54 39.23
N PHE A 152 7.71 28.45 40.56
CA PHE A 152 8.91 28.16 41.33
C PHE A 152 9.30 26.67 41.21
N ILE A 153 10.57 26.39 40.90
CA ILE A 153 11.09 25.02 40.83
C ILE A 153 11.78 24.62 42.13
N SER A 154 12.86 25.34 42.47
CA SER A 154 13.66 25.07 43.65
C SER A 154 14.53 26.27 44.03
N SER A 155 14.84 26.38 45.32
CA SER A 155 15.73 27.40 45.87
C SER A 155 17.16 26.89 45.90
N TYR A 156 18.12 27.81 45.87
CA TYR A 156 19.54 27.49 45.75
C TYR A 156 19.85 26.65 44.52
N ALA A 157 19.14 26.89 43.41
CA ALA A 157 19.22 26.08 42.21
C ALA A 157 19.86 26.87 41.08
N THR A 158 20.76 26.23 40.33
CA THR A 158 21.56 26.86 39.28
C THR A 158 21.69 25.99 38.03
N TYR A 159 21.99 26.63 36.90
CA TYR A 159 22.22 25.98 35.60
C TYR A 159 21.10 24.99 35.20
N PRO A 160 19.85 25.45 35.10
CA PRO A 160 18.75 24.57 34.76
C PRO A 160 18.80 24.13 33.29
N ALA A 161 18.40 22.90 33.03
CA ALA A 161 18.24 22.32 31.71
C ALA A 161 16.90 21.60 31.62
N ILE A 162 16.27 21.62 30.44
CA ILE A 162 14.89 21.15 30.24
C ILE A 162 14.76 20.20 29.04
N ALA A 163 13.90 19.20 29.16
CA ALA A 163 13.43 18.35 28.08
C ALA A 163 11.96 17.95 28.23
N VAL A 164 11.33 17.55 27.13
CA VAL A 164 9.93 17.08 27.07
C VAL A 164 9.94 15.65 26.56
N ASP A 165 9.20 14.76 27.22
CA ASP A 165 9.07 13.34 26.85
C ASP A 165 7.91 13.11 25.84
N SER A 166 7.70 11.87 25.40
CA SER A 166 6.66 11.53 24.42
C SER A 166 5.22 11.78 24.90
N ASN A 167 5.02 12.01 26.20
CA ASN A 167 3.73 12.26 26.83
C ASN A 167 3.49 13.75 27.12
N ASP A 168 4.32 14.64 26.55
CA ASP A 168 4.36 16.07 26.84
C ASP A 168 4.71 16.41 28.30
N ASP A 169 5.30 15.47 29.05
CA ASP A 169 5.73 15.77 30.40
C ASP A 169 7.08 16.50 30.39
N VAL A 170 7.21 17.52 31.24
CA VAL A 170 8.40 18.38 31.30
C VAL A 170 9.37 17.87 32.35
N HIS A 171 10.63 17.70 31.96
CA HIS A 171 11.73 17.29 32.82
C HIS A 171 12.73 18.43 32.99
N VAL A 172 13.03 18.78 34.24
CA VAL A 172 14.01 19.82 34.57
C VAL A 172 15.10 19.24 35.46
N VAL A 173 16.35 19.45 35.07
CA VAL A 173 17.54 19.16 35.88
C VAL A 173 18.27 20.45 36.22
N TYR A 174 18.88 20.49 37.40
CA TYR A 174 19.59 21.68 37.88
C TYR A 174 20.63 21.30 38.92
N GLY A 175 21.68 22.11 39.03
CA GLY A 175 22.59 22.07 40.16
C GLY A 175 21.93 22.70 41.39
N THR A 176 22.30 22.27 42.58
CA THR A 176 21.95 22.98 43.83
C THR A 176 23.19 23.57 44.46
N PHE A 177 23.05 24.55 45.36
CA PHE A 177 24.17 25.25 45.98
C PHE A 177 23.94 25.46 47.48
N VAL A 178 24.89 25.09 48.36
CA VAL A 178 24.77 25.39 49.80
C VAL A 178 26.10 25.89 50.32
N TYR A 179 26.10 27.07 50.96
CA TYR A 179 27.26 27.60 51.68
C TYR A 179 27.41 26.90 53.04
N PRO A 180 28.48 26.10 53.28
CA PRO A 180 28.89 25.80 54.64
C PRO A 180 29.41 27.09 55.30
N PRO A 181 29.11 27.36 56.58
CA PRO A 181 29.69 28.50 57.28
C PRO A 181 31.24 28.47 57.20
N GLY A 182 31.84 29.52 56.63
CA GLY A 182 33.30 29.67 56.52
C GLY A 182 33.93 29.24 55.19
N PHE A 183 33.16 28.79 54.20
CA PHE A 183 33.67 28.44 52.86
C PHE A 183 33.00 29.27 51.77
N TRP A 184 33.79 29.75 50.79
CA TRP A 184 33.27 30.35 49.56
C TRP A 184 33.04 29.24 48.54
N GLY A 185 31.80 29.05 48.07
CA GLY A 185 31.49 28.25 46.88
C GLY A 185 31.27 26.76 47.13
N GLY A 186 30.05 26.26 46.89
CA GLY A 186 29.88 24.83 46.68
C GLY A 186 28.49 24.35 46.26
N GLY A 187 28.43 23.69 45.10
CA GLY A 187 27.24 22.98 44.65
C GLY A 187 26.94 21.75 45.53
N ASN A 188 25.67 21.44 45.82
CA ASN A 188 25.19 20.40 46.73
C ASN A 188 24.42 19.27 46.01
N GLY A 189 24.90 18.91 44.82
CA GLY A 189 24.40 17.83 43.99
C GLY A 189 23.50 18.30 42.84
N ILE A 190 23.32 17.42 41.85
CA ILE A 190 22.36 17.60 40.76
C ILE A 190 20.99 17.06 41.20
N ARG A 191 19.94 17.77 40.81
CA ARG A 191 18.53 17.45 41.10
C ARG A 191 17.74 17.29 39.80
N TRP A 192 16.61 16.61 39.93
CA TRP A 192 15.63 16.42 38.87
C TRP A 192 14.21 16.62 39.40
N LYS A 193 13.35 17.26 38.61
CA LYS A 193 11.90 17.34 38.81
C LYS A 193 11.17 17.10 37.50
N LYS A 194 10.02 16.45 37.58
CA LYS A 194 9.07 16.24 36.47
C LYS A 194 7.80 17.05 36.68
N LYS A 195 7.27 17.68 35.65
CA LYS A 195 5.93 18.26 35.61
C LYS A 195 5.05 17.40 34.72
N THR A 196 3.88 17.06 35.21
CA THR A 196 2.83 16.40 34.44
C THR A 196 1.60 17.28 34.38
N THR A 197 0.53 16.81 33.75
CA THR A 197 -0.81 17.45 33.83
C THR A 197 -1.31 17.64 35.27
N SER A 198 -0.84 16.82 36.22
CA SER A 198 -1.16 16.94 37.65
C SER A 198 -0.26 17.94 38.41
N GLY A 199 0.69 18.58 37.72
CA GLY A 199 1.64 19.53 38.29
C GLY A 199 3.03 18.94 38.54
N TRP A 200 3.85 19.68 39.31
CA TRP A 200 5.22 19.30 39.65
C TRP A 200 5.26 18.15 40.64
N GLN A 201 6.08 17.15 40.33
CA GLN A 201 6.41 16.04 41.22
C GLN A 201 7.46 16.43 42.27
N THR A 202 7.74 15.50 43.18
CA THR A 202 8.76 15.66 44.23
C THR A 202 10.16 15.74 43.61
N GLU A 203 11.02 16.60 44.18
CA GLU A 203 12.43 16.71 43.78
C GLU A 203 13.20 15.44 44.12
N GLU A 204 13.95 14.91 43.14
CA GLU A 204 14.85 13.76 43.33
C GLU A 204 16.33 14.19 43.24
N SER A 205 17.20 13.55 44.03
CA SER A 205 18.66 13.73 43.95
C SER A 205 19.27 12.71 43.00
N ILE A 206 20.05 13.18 42.02
CA ILE A 206 20.61 12.31 40.98
C ILE A 206 22.12 12.06 41.16
N SER A 207 22.86 12.95 41.81
CA SER A 207 24.30 12.76 42.06
C SER A 207 24.58 12.17 43.44
N SER A 208 25.59 11.31 43.53
CA SER A 208 26.07 10.67 44.76
C SER A 208 27.05 11.56 45.54
N ASN A 209 27.88 12.34 44.83
CA ASN A 209 28.81 13.31 45.42
C ASN A 209 28.13 14.67 45.65
N LYS A 210 28.27 15.18 46.88
CA LYS A 210 27.54 16.35 47.40
C LYS A 210 28.36 17.65 47.38
N GLN A 211 29.52 17.66 46.74
CA GLN A 211 30.38 18.85 46.71
C GLN A 211 30.75 19.14 45.26
N TRP A 212 30.38 20.35 44.83
CA TRP A 212 30.87 21.02 43.62
C TRP A 212 30.45 20.35 42.30
N THR A 213 29.21 19.90 42.21
CA THR A 213 28.57 19.45 40.96
C THR A 213 27.88 20.60 40.23
N ARG A 214 28.09 20.77 38.92
CA ARG A 214 27.55 21.88 38.11
C ARG A 214 27.25 21.45 36.66
N TRP A 215 26.56 22.32 35.92
CA TRP A 215 26.31 22.21 34.47
C TRP A 215 25.69 20.87 34.02
N PRO A 216 24.48 20.54 34.48
CA PRO A 216 23.76 19.37 33.99
C PRO A 216 23.23 19.59 32.57
N ALA A 217 23.25 18.54 31.77
CA ALA A 217 22.63 18.44 30.45
C ALA A 217 21.72 17.20 30.41
N ILE A 218 20.59 17.29 29.70
CA ILE A 218 19.53 16.26 29.69
C ILE A 218 19.17 15.81 28.27
N ALA A 219 18.96 14.51 28.07
CA ALA A 219 18.44 13.93 26.84
C ALA A 219 17.39 12.85 27.17
N ILE A 220 16.50 12.54 26.23
CA ILE A 220 15.45 11.55 26.40
C ILE A 220 15.55 10.51 25.27
N ASP A 221 15.51 9.23 25.61
CA ASP A 221 15.56 8.14 24.64
C ASP A 221 14.17 7.75 24.09
N GLY A 222 14.11 6.85 23.11
CA GLY A 222 12.86 6.45 22.45
C GLY A 222 11.89 5.67 23.35
N SER A 223 12.32 5.34 24.57
CA SER A 223 11.54 4.67 25.60
C SER A 223 11.22 5.59 26.79
N ASP A 224 11.30 6.92 26.60
CA ASP A 224 11.13 7.96 27.62
C ASP A 224 12.08 7.82 28.84
N ASN A 225 13.23 7.17 28.68
CA ASN A 225 14.24 7.18 29.73
C ASN A 225 15.01 8.50 29.73
N ILE A 226 15.34 8.98 30.92
CA ILE A 226 16.01 10.26 31.11
C ILE A 226 17.52 10.04 31.24
N HIS A 227 18.28 10.72 30.41
CA HIS A 227 19.74 10.68 30.41
C HIS A 227 20.27 12.03 30.89
N VAL A 228 21.11 12.01 31.93
CA VAL A 228 21.67 13.25 32.47
C VAL A 228 23.19 13.13 32.55
N ALA A 229 23.89 14.13 32.05
CA ALA A 229 25.34 14.27 32.19
C ALA A 229 25.68 15.58 32.91
N TRP A 230 26.74 15.60 33.73
CA TRP A 230 27.13 16.80 34.49
C TRP A 230 28.61 16.80 34.85
N LEU A 231 29.12 17.95 35.28
CA LEU A 231 30.45 18.10 35.86
C LEU A 231 30.42 17.85 37.37
N ASN A 232 31.39 17.11 37.86
CA ASN A 232 31.69 16.93 39.28
C ASN A 232 33.10 17.44 39.59
N ASP A 233 33.27 18.30 40.59
CA ASP A 233 34.60 18.80 41.02
C ASP A 233 34.98 18.29 42.42
N PRO A 234 35.58 17.08 42.52
CA PRO A 234 36.00 16.51 43.79
C PRO A 234 37.29 17.12 44.42
N ARG A 235 37.66 18.39 44.16
CA ARG A 235 38.87 19.09 44.70
C ARG A 235 40.22 18.62 44.16
N ALA A 236 40.30 17.47 43.48
CA ALA A 236 41.54 16.91 42.95
C ALA A 236 41.60 16.94 41.42
N TYR A 237 40.55 16.49 40.73
CA TYR A 237 40.38 16.48 39.28
C TYR A 237 38.88 16.56 38.96
N GLU A 238 38.44 17.45 38.08
CA GLU A 238 37.03 17.49 37.68
C GLU A 238 36.67 16.28 36.78
N ASP A 239 35.43 15.79 36.85
CA ASP A 239 34.95 14.60 36.15
C ASP A 239 33.60 14.82 35.46
N ILE A 240 33.41 14.24 34.27
CA ILE A 240 32.10 14.13 33.63
C ILE A 240 31.40 12.89 34.17
N ASN A 241 30.21 13.07 34.72
CA ASN A 241 29.38 11.99 35.25
C ASN A 241 28.10 11.87 34.45
N TYR A 242 27.53 10.67 34.46
CA TYR A 242 26.31 10.33 33.75
C TYR A 242 25.43 9.41 34.58
N ARG A 243 24.10 9.57 34.43
CA ARG A 243 23.13 8.65 35.02
C ARG A 243 21.85 8.58 34.18
N LYS A 244 21.33 7.35 34.03
CA LYS A 244 20.06 7.06 33.37
C LYS A 244 18.94 6.88 34.40
N ARG A 245 17.75 7.39 34.10
CA ARG A 245 16.52 7.10 34.83
C ARG A 245 15.58 6.30 33.94
N THR A 246 15.13 5.16 34.43
CA THR A 246 14.09 4.35 33.78
C THR A 246 12.78 4.43 34.57
N ALA A 247 11.75 3.73 34.13
CA ALA A 247 10.52 3.56 34.90
C ALA A 247 10.77 3.01 36.32
N SER A 248 11.85 2.25 36.53
CA SER A 248 12.22 1.69 37.85
C SER A 248 13.00 2.67 38.74
N GLY A 249 13.34 3.86 38.24
CA GLY A 249 14.12 4.88 38.96
C GLY A 249 15.51 5.09 38.37
N TRP A 250 16.38 5.76 39.12
CA TRP A 250 17.75 6.07 38.70
C TRP A 250 18.66 4.85 38.81
N GLU A 251 19.39 4.56 37.73
CA GLU A 251 20.40 3.50 37.67
C GLU A 251 21.67 3.89 38.45
N THR A 252 22.76 3.15 38.28
CA THR A 252 24.05 3.48 38.93
C THR A 252 24.68 4.69 38.24
N GLU A 253 25.24 5.61 39.01
CA GLU A 253 26.02 6.75 38.49
C GLU A 253 27.35 6.25 37.89
N VAL A 254 27.72 6.76 36.72
CA VAL A 254 28.90 6.35 35.98
C VAL A 254 29.76 7.56 35.62
N GLN A 255 31.06 7.46 35.85
CA GLN A 255 32.04 8.43 35.37
C GLN A 255 32.33 8.18 33.87
N VAL A 256 32.17 9.23 33.06
CA VAL A 256 32.27 9.19 31.59
C VAL A 256 33.70 9.44 31.12
N ASN A 257 34.49 10.25 31.81
CA ASN A 257 35.93 10.32 31.53
C ASN A 257 36.65 9.14 32.21
N THR A 258 37.59 8.52 31.50
CA THR A 258 38.46 7.44 32.05
C THR A 258 39.89 7.90 32.27
N GLU A 259 40.19 9.15 31.94
CA GLU A 259 41.53 9.74 31.94
C GLU A 259 41.73 10.54 33.23
N LEU A 260 42.96 10.58 33.75
CA LEU A 260 43.36 11.35 34.94
C LEU A 260 43.60 12.85 34.63
N ASP A 261 43.00 13.34 33.54
CA ASP A 261 43.23 14.69 33.03
C ASP A 261 42.32 15.69 33.75
N ASN A 262 42.75 16.96 33.83
CA ASN A 262 41.93 17.99 34.44
C ASN A 262 40.78 18.34 33.47
N VAL A 263 39.56 17.89 33.78
CA VAL A 263 38.37 18.31 33.03
C VAL A 263 38.02 19.74 33.45
N ARG A 264 37.45 20.54 32.55
CA ARG A 264 36.99 21.93 32.82
C ARG A 264 35.55 22.13 32.37
N GLY A 265 34.76 21.10 32.63
CA GLY A 265 33.73 20.60 31.71
C GLY A 265 32.49 21.47 31.58
N LYS A 266 31.83 21.37 30.44
CA LYS A 266 30.42 21.75 30.20
C LYS A 266 29.86 20.68 29.27
N PRO A 267 29.35 19.55 29.80
CA PRO A 267 28.95 18.43 28.96
C PRO A 267 27.71 18.79 28.15
N SER A 268 27.65 18.34 26.91
CA SER A 268 26.43 18.34 26.10
C SER A 268 26.12 16.90 25.68
N ILE A 269 24.84 16.54 25.62
CA ILE A 269 24.37 15.16 25.48
C ILE A 269 23.24 15.07 24.46
N ILE A 270 23.31 14.04 23.61
CA ILE A 270 22.19 13.60 22.75
C ILE A 270 21.98 12.09 22.87
N VAL A 271 20.84 11.63 22.38
CA VAL A 271 20.53 10.21 22.19
C VAL A 271 20.14 10.00 20.72
N ASP A 272 20.78 9.05 20.03
CA ASP A 272 20.48 8.76 18.63
C ASP A 272 19.23 7.88 18.45
N SER A 273 18.85 7.61 17.20
CA SER A 273 17.68 6.78 16.85
C SER A 273 17.80 5.32 17.30
N ASN A 274 19.01 4.84 17.61
CA ASN A 274 19.28 3.51 18.17
C ASN A 274 19.33 3.50 19.71
N ASP A 275 19.01 4.63 20.36
CA ASP A 275 19.13 4.85 21.80
C ASP A 275 20.57 4.81 22.33
N TYR A 276 21.56 5.06 21.47
CA TYR A 276 22.94 5.28 21.88
C TYR A 276 23.11 6.70 22.41
N VAL A 277 23.89 6.84 23.48
CA VAL A 277 24.12 8.11 24.15
C VAL A 277 25.44 8.70 23.70
N HIS A 278 25.45 9.96 23.29
CA HIS A 278 26.65 10.66 22.85
C HIS A 278 26.88 11.86 23.75
N ILE A 279 28.09 11.98 24.31
CA ILE A 279 28.46 13.08 25.21
C ILE A 279 29.72 13.75 24.68
N VAL A 280 29.69 15.08 24.60
CA VAL A 280 30.85 15.93 24.33
C VAL A 280 31.19 16.81 25.52
N TRP A 281 32.46 17.10 25.75
CA TRP A 281 32.90 17.98 26.83
C TRP A 281 34.28 18.62 26.56
N LEU A 282 34.62 19.63 27.36
CA LEU A 282 35.91 20.31 27.32
C LEU A 282 36.92 19.65 28.28
N ARG A 283 38.14 19.39 27.80
CA ARG A 283 39.28 18.87 28.57
C ARG A 283 40.44 19.87 28.57
N GLU A 284 41.07 20.08 29.72
CA GLU A 284 42.31 20.86 29.85
C GLU A 284 43.53 19.95 29.64
N THR A 285 44.38 20.31 28.66
CA THR A 285 45.62 19.60 28.32
C THR A 285 46.80 20.55 28.50
N GLY A 286 47.45 20.50 29.67
CA GLY A 286 48.54 21.42 30.01
C GLY A 286 48.03 22.85 30.22
N VAL A 287 48.23 23.73 29.24
CA VAL A 287 47.73 25.12 29.25
C VAL A 287 46.62 25.37 28.21
N MET A 288 46.25 24.36 27.44
CA MET A 288 45.30 24.46 26.33
C MET A 288 44.01 23.70 26.64
N PHE A 289 42.93 24.06 25.97
CA PHE A 289 41.65 23.37 26.05
C PHE A 289 41.34 22.60 24.75
N SER A 290 40.74 21.42 24.89
CA SER A 290 40.49 20.41 23.84
C SER A 290 39.10 19.80 23.97
N ILE A 291 38.53 19.23 22.90
CA ILE A 291 37.16 18.70 22.87
C ILE A 291 37.18 17.18 22.85
N ARG A 292 36.45 16.59 23.80
CA ARG A 292 36.32 15.16 23.95
C ARG A 292 34.91 14.72 23.59
N TYR A 293 34.84 13.54 23.00
CA TYR A 293 33.60 12.86 22.65
C TYR A 293 33.65 11.41 23.13
N ARG A 294 32.52 10.90 23.63
CA ARG A 294 32.36 9.49 23.99
C ARG A 294 30.93 9.02 23.81
N THR A 295 30.79 7.80 23.32
CA THR A 295 29.49 7.15 23.08
C THR A 295 29.27 5.97 24.00
N TYR A 296 28.05 5.80 24.46
CA TYR A 296 27.56 4.57 25.09
C TYR A 296 26.60 3.86 24.14
N THR A 297 26.93 2.62 23.80
CA THR A 297 26.04 1.74 23.01
C THR A 297 25.44 0.68 23.94
N THR A 298 26.12 -0.47 24.07
CA THR A 298 25.93 -1.45 25.15
C THR A 298 26.97 -1.30 26.26
N SER A 299 28.06 -0.59 25.95
CA SER A 299 29.12 -0.19 26.87
C SER A 299 29.71 1.14 26.40
N TRP A 300 30.37 1.85 27.31
CA TRP A 300 31.11 3.06 26.95
C TRP A 300 32.29 2.75 26.02
N GLN A 301 32.29 3.35 24.84
CA GLN A 301 33.37 3.25 23.87
C GLN A 301 34.59 4.08 24.32
N PRO A 302 35.80 3.85 23.77
CA PRO A 302 36.94 4.71 24.06
C PRO A 302 36.68 6.19 23.70
N PRO A 303 37.12 7.16 24.51
CA PRO A 303 36.95 8.58 24.21
C PRO A 303 37.88 9.04 23.06
N VAL A 304 37.41 10.01 22.27
CA VAL A 304 38.08 10.53 21.06
C VAL A 304 38.19 12.07 21.12
N ASP A 305 39.26 12.62 20.56
CA ASP A 305 39.42 14.07 20.36
C ASP A 305 38.66 14.52 19.09
N VAL A 306 37.72 15.45 19.25
CA VAL A 306 36.86 15.92 18.14
C VAL A 306 37.62 16.87 17.22
N GLU A 307 38.50 17.71 17.74
CA GLU A 307 39.28 18.66 16.95
C GLU A 307 40.60 18.08 16.42
N GLY A 308 40.94 16.85 16.82
CA GLY A 308 42.23 16.23 16.53
C GLY A 308 43.40 16.95 17.23
N PRO A 309 44.65 16.71 16.81
CA PRO A 309 45.81 17.36 17.40
C PRO A 309 45.77 18.87 17.11
N THR A 310 45.74 19.69 18.16
CA THR A 310 45.79 21.15 18.05
C THR A 310 46.71 21.76 19.10
N THR A 311 47.32 22.89 18.76
CA THR A 311 48.04 23.76 19.70
C THR A 311 47.25 25.03 20.02
N TYR A 312 46.04 25.16 19.46
CA TYR A 312 45.17 26.31 19.62
C TYR A 312 44.08 26.02 20.62
N ASN A 313 43.67 27.07 21.34
CA ASN A 313 42.68 26.93 22.38
C ASN A 313 41.30 26.61 21.82
N GLN A 314 40.60 25.65 22.43
CA GLN A 314 39.21 25.34 22.12
C GLN A 314 38.30 25.71 23.30
N GLY A 315 37.03 25.94 23.00
CA GLY A 315 35.99 26.32 23.95
C GLY A 315 34.90 25.25 24.05
N PRO A 316 33.87 25.51 24.88
CA PRO A 316 32.82 24.55 25.17
C PRO A 316 32.10 24.03 23.91
N PRO A 317 31.94 22.70 23.76
CA PRO A 317 31.22 22.10 22.64
C PRO A 317 29.72 21.92 22.93
N VAL A 318 28.92 21.94 21.86
CA VAL A 318 27.53 21.47 21.83
C VAL A 318 27.38 20.41 20.74
N ILE A 319 26.41 19.51 20.91
CA ILE A 319 26.19 18.36 20.02
C ILE A 319 24.72 18.28 19.59
N SER A 320 24.48 17.92 18.34
CA SER A 320 23.17 17.56 17.77
C SER A 320 23.30 16.35 16.84
N ILE A 321 22.16 15.85 16.37
CA ILE A 321 22.06 14.81 15.35
C ILE A 321 20.92 15.17 14.40
N ASP A 322 21.08 14.89 13.11
CA ASP A 322 20.05 15.08 12.08
C ASP A 322 19.19 13.80 11.87
N ASN A 323 18.13 13.86 11.07
CA ASN A 323 17.27 12.70 10.80
C ASN A 323 17.94 11.64 9.90
N LEU A 324 19.09 11.95 9.29
CA LEU A 324 19.94 10.98 8.58
C LEU A 324 20.84 10.19 9.54
N GLY A 325 20.94 10.62 10.79
CA GLY A 325 21.77 9.99 11.82
C GLY A 325 23.19 10.55 11.88
N HIS A 326 23.48 11.66 11.21
CA HIS A 326 24.77 12.33 11.28
C HIS A 326 24.85 13.18 12.55
N ILE A 327 25.97 13.07 13.26
CA ILE A 327 26.20 13.82 14.50
C ILE A 327 26.98 15.08 14.16
N HIS A 328 26.52 16.22 14.65
CA HIS A 328 27.17 17.51 14.46
C HIS A 328 27.67 18.03 15.81
N VAL A 329 28.97 18.31 15.89
CA VAL A 329 29.57 18.97 17.04
C VAL A 329 29.98 20.38 16.63
N VAL A 330 29.47 21.38 17.34
CA VAL A 330 29.79 22.79 17.13
C VAL A 330 30.42 23.35 18.38
N TRP A 331 31.47 24.16 18.23
CA TRP A 331 32.20 24.73 19.35
C TRP A 331 32.84 26.06 19.00
N THR A 332 33.23 26.80 20.02
CA THR A 332 34.06 28.01 19.92
C THR A 332 35.53 27.62 19.93
N GLY A 333 36.40 28.16 19.08
CA GLY A 333 37.84 27.96 19.23
C GLY A 333 38.74 28.68 18.23
N GLN A 334 40.02 28.76 18.59
CA GLN A 334 41.10 29.33 17.79
C GLN A 334 41.65 28.30 16.80
N HIS A 335 42.26 28.81 15.72
CA HIS A 335 42.98 28.01 14.72
C HIS A 335 44.07 28.83 14.03
N SER A 336 44.81 28.23 13.10
CA SER A 336 45.98 28.86 12.48
C SER A 336 45.71 30.16 11.73
N GLU A 337 44.50 30.33 11.18
CA GLU A 337 44.10 31.54 10.44
C GLU A 337 43.43 32.57 11.38
N SER A 338 42.98 32.15 12.57
CA SER A 338 42.46 33.02 13.63
C SER A 338 43.05 32.61 14.99
N PRO A 339 44.32 32.99 15.25
CA PRO A 339 45.06 32.49 16.41
C PRO A 339 44.73 33.20 17.73
N THR A 340 43.98 34.31 17.68
CA THR A 340 43.69 35.15 18.85
C THR A 340 42.22 35.47 19.03
N ILE A 341 41.39 35.24 18.01
CA ILE A 341 39.95 35.50 18.05
C ILE A 341 39.24 34.17 17.94
N ASP A 342 38.40 33.86 18.92
CA ASP A 342 37.64 32.63 18.95
C ASP A 342 36.60 32.61 17.80
N GLN A 343 36.51 31.51 17.07
CA GLN A 343 35.59 31.30 15.94
C GLN A 343 34.61 30.17 16.23
N ILE A 344 33.45 30.16 15.57
CA ILE A 344 32.59 28.98 15.54
C ILE A 344 33.20 27.96 14.57
N ARG A 345 33.38 26.74 15.08
CA ARG A 345 33.95 25.60 14.37
C ARG A 345 32.99 24.42 14.47
N HIS A 346 33.03 23.57 13.47
CA HIS A 346 32.12 22.44 13.31
C HIS A 346 32.86 21.19 12.84
N ARG A 347 32.37 20.04 13.28
CA ARG A 347 32.77 18.74 12.76
C ARG A 347 31.59 17.78 12.78
N GLU A 348 31.47 17.05 11.69
CA GLU A 348 30.42 16.06 11.48
C GLU A 348 30.97 14.64 11.66
N TYR A 349 30.15 13.76 12.19
CA TYR A 349 30.37 12.33 12.23
C TYR A 349 29.23 11.62 11.50
N THR A 350 29.57 10.93 10.41
CA THR A 350 28.66 10.04 9.67
C THR A 350 28.98 8.59 10.05
N ASP A 351 29.81 7.91 9.26
CA ASP A 351 30.50 6.68 9.66
C ASP A 351 31.87 6.95 10.30
N SER A 352 32.42 8.13 10.00
CA SER A 352 33.70 8.62 10.49
C SER A 352 33.68 10.14 10.63
N TRP A 353 34.59 10.66 11.43
CA TRP A 353 34.71 12.10 11.62
C TRP A 353 35.21 12.80 10.35
N GLN A 354 34.38 13.66 9.79
CA GLN A 354 34.67 14.48 8.62
C GLN A 354 35.72 15.57 8.92
N PRO A 355 36.28 16.26 7.91
CA PRO A 355 37.16 17.40 8.14
C PRO A 355 36.49 18.51 8.95
N ILE A 356 37.28 19.23 9.74
CA ILE A 356 36.80 20.37 10.52
C ILE A 356 36.49 21.54 9.60
N GLN A 357 35.35 22.20 9.85
CA GLN A 357 34.91 23.41 9.16
C GLN A 357 35.01 24.61 10.13
N ASN A 358 35.51 25.74 9.65
CA ASN A 358 35.45 27.01 10.39
C ASN A 358 34.25 27.78 9.82
N LEU A 359 33.21 27.99 10.62
CA LEU A 359 31.94 28.56 10.18
C LEU A 359 31.93 30.09 10.20
N THR A 360 32.84 30.69 10.96
CA THR A 360 33.00 32.14 11.06
C THR A 360 34.42 32.58 10.78
N SER A 361 34.60 33.86 10.44
CA SER A 361 35.88 34.47 10.10
C SER A 361 36.02 35.89 10.67
N SER A 362 35.43 36.14 11.85
CA SER A 362 35.48 37.44 12.52
C SER A 362 36.93 37.85 12.82
N THR A 363 37.22 39.14 12.66
CA THR A 363 38.55 39.72 12.92
C THR A 363 38.58 40.67 14.11
N SER A 364 37.41 40.95 14.72
CA SER A 364 37.27 41.95 15.79
C SER A 364 36.74 41.38 17.10
N ASP A 365 35.84 40.41 17.02
CA ASP A 365 35.07 39.93 18.17
C ASP A 365 35.05 38.41 18.21
N ASP A 366 35.21 37.87 19.42
CA ASP A 366 35.09 36.43 19.70
C ASP A 366 33.67 35.93 19.34
N GLN A 367 33.61 34.76 18.75
CA GLN A 367 32.37 34.08 18.36
C GLN A 367 32.06 32.96 19.36
N ASP A 368 31.19 33.26 20.31
CA ASP A 368 31.09 32.48 21.54
C ASP A 368 29.74 31.80 21.74
N TYR A 369 29.77 30.74 22.55
CA TYR A 369 28.59 30.09 23.15
C TYR A 369 27.51 29.64 22.14
N PRO A 370 27.86 28.75 21.19
CA PRO A 370 26.88 28.14 20.30
C PRO A 370 25.85 27.29 21.08
N SER A 371 24.61 27.25 20.61
CA SER A 371 23.56 26.35 21.07
C SER A 371 22.80 25.77 19.88
N LEU A 372 22.85 24.45 19.73
CA LEU A 372 22.29 23.70 18.60
C LEU A 372 20.79 23.37 18.80
N LEU A 373 20.07 23.27 17.69
CA LEU A 373 18.75 22.66 17.61
C LEU A 373 18.88 21.14 17.74
N TRP A 374 18.28 20.58 18.79
CA TRP A 374 18.10 19.13 18.92
C TRP A 374 17.04 18.75 19.98
N ALA A 375 16.08 17.91 19.62
CA ALA A 375 15.26 17.16 20.57
C ALA A 375 14.69 15.93 19.89
N ARG A 376 14.58 14.83 20.62
CA ARG A 376 13.84 13.66 20.14
C ARG A 376 12.34 13.91 20.02
N TYR A 377 11.78 14.70 20.94
CA TYR A 377 10.36 15.02 21.02
C TYR A 377 10.13 16.53 20.91
N PRO A 378 8.96 16.96 20.40
CA PRO A 378 7.82 16.12 20.01
C PRO A 378 8.01 15.39 18.67
N VAL A 379 7.25 14.31 18.49
CA VAL A 379 7.08 13.62 17.21
C VAL A 379 5.64 13.81 16.75
N ILE A 380 5.43 14.57 15.68
CA ILE A 380 4.09 14.91 15.18
C ILE A 380 3.93 14.26 13.81
N SER A 381 2.93 13.37 13.69
CA SER A 381 2.69 12.59 12.46
C SER A 381 3.93 11.82 11.96
N GLY A 382 4.80 11.38 12.87
CA GLY A 382 6.05 10.67 12.53
C GLY A 382 7.27 11.57 12.27
N VAL A 383 7.11 12.90 12.35
CA VAL A 383 8.19 13.88 12.11
C VAL A 383 8.74 14.41 13.44
N GLN A 384 10.06 14.40 13.58
CA GLN A 384 10.77 15.01 14.72
C GLN A 384 11.00 16.51 14.43
N THR A 385 10.17 17.39 14.98
CA THR A 385 10.20 18.83 14.62
C THR A 385 11.45 19.56 15.10
N ASN A 386 12.07 19.06 16.17
CA ASN A 386 13.24 19.67 16.80
C ASN A 386 14.55 18.95 16.47
N GLN A 387 14.53 18.12 15.44
CA GLN A 387 15.70 17.45 14.88
C GLN A 387 15.81 17.87 13.42
N PRO A 388 16.91 18.52 12.99
CA PRO A 388 17.09 18.88 11.58
C PRO A 388 16.93 17.66 10.67
N GLU A 389 16.27 17.81 9.52
CA GLU A 389 16.17 16.69 8.57
C GLU A 389 17.54 16.28 8.01
N ASP A 390 18.36 17.27 7.70
CA ASP A 390 19.76 17.15 7.27
C ASP A 390 20.54 18.29 7.95
N GLY A 391 21.76 18.02 8.41
CA GLY A 391 22.66 19.05 8.93
C GLY A 391 22.32 19.58 10.33
N TYR A 392 22.50 20.88 10.54
CA TYR A 392 22.48 21.47 11.89
C TYR A 392 22.08 22.95 11.86
N ALA A 393 21.31 23.40 12.84
CA ALA A 393 20.98 24.81 13.04
C ALA A 393 21.37 25.24 14.45
N PHE A 394 21.87 26.47 14.61
CA PHE A 394 22.31 26.97 15.92
C PHE A 394 22.24 28.49 16.05
N ILE A 395 22.26 28.96 17.30
CA ILE A 395 22.50 30.37 17.64
C ILE A 395 23.83 30.53 18.37
N TRP A 396 24.46 31.71 18.28
CA TRP A 396 25.70 32.06 19.01
C TRP A 396 25.81 33.56 19.24
N GLN A 397 26.81 34.00 20.02
CA GLN A 397 27.16 35.40 20.18
C GLN A 397 28.29 35.83 19.25
N ASP A 398 28.03 36.88 18.48
CA ASP A 398 29.02 37.70 17.79
C ASP A 398 29.16 39.03 18.54
N GLY A 399 30.09 39.09 19.49
CA GLY A 399 30.30 40.25 20.35
C GLY A 399 29.06 40.60 21.20
N THR A 400 28.23 41.53 20.71
CA THR A 400 26.99 41.99 21.37
C THR A 400 25.73 41.68 20.55
N THR A 401 25.85 40.79 19.57
CA THR A 401 24.77 40.40 18.68
C THR A 401 24.54 38.90 18.77
N THR A 402 23.29 38.49 19.04
CA THR A 402 22.89 37.09 18.94
C THR A 402 22.59 36.78 17.47
N ARG A 403 23.29 35.78 16.93
CA ARG A 403 23.16 35.36 15.53
C ARG A 403 22.54 33.97 15.43
N TYR A 404 21.90 33.70 14.30
CA TYR A 404 21.33 32.42 13.92
C TYR A 404 21.97 31.93 12.62
N TYR A 405 22.26 30.63 12.54
CA TYR A 405 22.80 29.99 11.35
C TYR A 405 22.07 28.68 11.10
N ASN A 406 21.63 28.54 9.85
CA ASN A 406 21.18 27.30 9.26
C ASN A 406 21.87 27.17 7.90
N PRO A 407 22.77 26.18 7.70
CA PRO A 407 23.48 25.98 6.44
C PRO A 407 22.52 25.60 5.31
N ILE A 408 21.31 25.18 5.66
CA ILE A 408 20.24 24.87 4.73
C ILE A 408 19.27 26.04 4.72
N TYR A 409 19.59 27.07 3.92
CA TYR A 409 18.66 28.14 3.63
C TYR A 409 17.86 27.83 2.38
N TYR A 410 16.54 27.88 2.51
CA TYR A 410 15.62 27.56 1.43
C TYR A 410 14.91 28.78 0.81
N GLY A 411 15.06 29.97 1.39
CA GLY A 411 14.20 31.11 1.04
C GLY A 411 12.87 31.03 1.78
N PRO A 412 12.12 32.14 1.91
CA PRO A 412 10.69 32.02 2.16
C PRO A 412 10.13 31.14 1.05
N ASP A 413 9.53 30.01 1.44
CA ASP A 413 8.98 29.12 0.46
C ASP A 413 7.81 29.79 -0.25
N THR A 414 8.03 30.10 -1.51
CA THR A 414 7.05 30.75 -2.38
C THR A 414 6.72 29.86 -3.57
N THR A 415 7.31 28.68 -3.62
CA THR A 415 7.18 27.77 -4.74
C THR A 415 6.25 26.65 -4.31
N PRO A 416 5.09 26.48 -4.96
CA PRO A 416 4.23 25.35 -4.66
C PRO A 416 4.90 24.01 -4.96
N PRO A 417 4.56 22.96 -4.20
CA PRO A 417 5.03 21.61 -4.48
C PRO A 417 4.63 21.19 -5.90
N ALA A 418 5.39 20.30 -6.53
CA ALA A 418 5.06 19.67 -7.80
C ALA A 418 4.34 18.34 -7.57
N VAL A 419 3.09 18.21 -8.02
CA VAL A 419 2.34 16.94 -7.99
C VAL A 419 2.03 16.43 -9.39
N THR A 420 2.12 15.11 -9.57
CA THR A 420 1.74 14.40 -10.79
C THR A 420 0.94 13.16 -10.44
N LEU A 421 -0.31 13.07 -10.90
CA LEU A 421 -1.10 11.85 -10.83
C LEU A 421 -0.50 10.79 -11.75
N THR A 422 -0.21 9.61 -11.21
CA THR A 422 0.33 8.48 -11.96
C THR A 422 -0.76 7.46 -12.31
N TYR A 423 -1.82 7.36 -11.48
CA TYR A 423 -3.00 6.54 -11.76
C TYR A 423 -4.22 7.05 -10.96
N PRO A 424 -5.41 7.20 -11.58
CA PRO A 424 -5.69 7.04 -13.00
C PRO A 424 -5.05 8.19 -13.80
N ASN A 425 -4.69 7.93 -15.06
CA ASN A 425 -4.10 8.91 -15.95
C ASN A 425 -4.98 9.24 -17.17
N GLY A 426 -6.08 8.50 -17.39
CA GLY A 426 -7.12 8.77 -18.38
C GLY A 426 -7.43 7.56 -19.27
N GLY A 427 -8.71 7.40 -19.61
CA GLY A 427 -9.22 6.33 -20.48
C GLY A 427 -9.51 5.01 -19.77
N GLU A 428 -9.23 4.90 -18.47
CA GLU A 428 -9.58 3.73 -17.68
C GLU A 428 -11.10 3.51 -17.61
N SER A 429 -11.49 2.26 -17.38
CA SER A 429 -12.88 1.90 -17.11
C SER A 429 -12.92 1.15 -15.78
N TRP A 430 -13.47 1.81 -14.77
CA TRP A 430 -13.60 1.28 -13.42
C TRP A 430 -15.02 0.81 -13.18
N LEU A 431 -15.13 -0.38 -12.61
CA LEU A 431 -16.41 -0.87 -12.12
C LEU A 431 -16.80 -0.08 -10.89
N THR A 432 -18.07 0.27 -10.79
CA THR A 432 -18.58 0.86 -9.57
C THR A 432 -18.40 -0.07 -8.36
N CYS A 433 -18.18 0.51 -7.17
CA CYS A 433 -17.88 -0.18 -5.90
C CYS A 433 -16.65 -1.09 -5.91
N SER A 434 -15.82 -1.03 -6.97
CA SER A 434 -14.52 -1.70 -6.99
C SER A 434 -13.51 -0.96 -6.11
N ALA A 435 -12.56 -1.70 -5.53
CA ALA A 435 -11.40 -1.12 -4.90
C ALA A 435 -10.37 -0.77 -5.98
N GLN A 436 -9.99 0.50 -6.05
CA GLN A 436 -8.97 1.02 -6.95
C GLN A 436 -7.95 1.81 -6.15
N ASN A 437 -6.69 1.74 -6.56
CA ASN A 437 -5.67 2.62 -5.97
C ASN A 437 -5.61 3.91 -6.78
N ILE A 438 -5.53 5.04 -6.09
CA ILE A 438 -5.11 6.31 -6.66
C ILE A 438 -3.63 6.45 -6.33
N THR A 439 -2.80 6.77 -7.31
CA THR A 439 -1.35 6.94 -7.12
C THR A 439 -0.89 8.25 -7.71
N TRP A 440 0.06 8.90 -7.04
CA TRP A 440 0.68 10.14 -7.47
C TRP A 440 2.14 10.20 -7.02
N ASN A 441 2.89 11.11 -7.61
CA ASN A 441 4.19 11.52 -7.11
C ASN A 441 4.12 13.02 -6.79
N ALA A 442 4.49 13.41 -5.58
CA ALA A 442 4.55 14.81 -5.18
C ALA A 442 5.88 15.12 -4.50
N VAL A 443 6.59 16.13 -5.01
CA VAL A 443 7.86 16.59 -4.46
C VAL A 443 7.83 18.10 -4.38
N ASP A 444 8.62 18.65 -3.48
CA ASP A 444 8.73 20.07 -3.26
C ASP A 444 10.18 20.53 -3.47
N ASN A 445 10.39 21.82 -3.69
CA ASN A 445 11.75 22.38 -3.74
C ASN A 445 12.43 22.32 -2.37
N LEU A 446 11.65 22.28 -1.30
CA LEU A 446 12.12 22.21 0.07
C LEU A 446 11.85 20.82 0.66
N PRO A 447 12.69 20.34 1.59
CA PRO A 447 12.40 19.15 2.39
C PRO A 447 11.24 19.44 3.36
N GLY A 448 10.72 18.40 4.00
CA GLY A 448 9.50 18.48 4.81
C GLY A 448 8.37 17.62 4.28
N THR A 449 7.19 17.78 4.89
CA THR A 449 6.01 16.96 4.58
C THR A 449 4.95 17.72 3.79
N LEU A 450 4.14 16.97 3.05
CA LEU A 450 3.03 17.49 2.26
C LEU A 450 1.69 17.02 2.82
N ASN A 451 0.70 17.90 2.74
CA ASN A 451 -0.69 17.58 2.94
C ASN A 451 -1.36 17.33 1.58
N TYR A 452 -2.25 16.33 1.48
CA TYR A 452 -2.97 16.02 0.25
C TYR A 452 -4.47 16.11 0.43
N LEU A 453 -5.15 16.81 -0.48
CA LEU A 453 -6.60 16.74 -0.67
C LEU A 453 -6.88 15.95 -1.95
N ILE A 454 -7.53 14.80 -1.82
CA ILE A 454 -7.89 13.91 -2.93
C ILE A 454 -9.39 14.02 -3.18
N GLU A 455 -9.77 14.26 -4.43
CA GLU A 455 -11.15 14.50 -4.84
C GLU A 455 -11.46 13.76 -6.14
N TYR A 456 -12.74 13.44 -6.38
CA TYR A 456 -13.22 12.95 -7.68
C TYR A 456 -14.34 13.82 -8.24
N SER A 457 -14.45 13.84 -9.56
CA SER A 457 -15.54 14.45 -10.32
C SER A 457 -16.25 13.37 -11.14
N ILE A 458 -17.54 13.58 -11.42
CA ILE A 458 -18.35 12.78 -12.35
C ILE A 458 -18.86 13.61 -13.56
N ASP A 459 -18.48 14.88 -13.62
CA ASP A 459 -19.01 15.90 -14.54
C ASP A 459 -17.88 16.67 -15.26
N ASP A 460 -16.84 15.93 -15.64
CA ASP A 460 -15.64 16.40 -16.34
C ASP A 460 -14.84 17.49 -15.62
N GLY A 461 -14.92 17.53 -14.29
CA GLY A 461 -14.23 18.49 -13.44
C GLY A 461 -15.02 19.77 -13.16
N SER A 462 -16.31 19.81 -13.46
CA SER A 462 -17.17 20.96 -13.13
C SER A 462 -17.43 21.04 -11.61
N THR A 463 -17.60 19.90 -10.95
CA THR A 463 -17.68 19.76 -9.51
C THR A 463 -16.79 18.61 -9.01
N PHE A 464 -16.26 18.76 -7.79
CA PHE A 464 -15.43 17.76 -7.14
C PHE A 464 -16.01 17.39 -5.78
N THR A 465 -15.96 16.10 -5.45
CA THR A 465 -16.33 15.52 -4.17
C THR A 465 -15.08 14.97 -3.50
N THR A 466 -14.87 15.33 -2.22
CA THR A 466 -13.71 14.89 -1.46
C THR A 466 -13.73 13.38 -1.22
N ILE A 467 -12.60 12.73 -1.51
CA ILE A 467 -12.32 11.33 -1.17
C ILE A 467 -11.62 11.25 0.19
N ALA A 468 -10.55 12.03 0.36
CA ALA A 468 -9.69 11.99 1.54
C ALA A 468 -8.88 13.28 1.71
N SER A 469 -8.52 13.57 2.96
CA SER A 469 -7.53 14.57 3.34
C SER A 469 -6.44 13.89 4.15
N LEU A 470 -5.19 13.94 3.66
CA LEU A 470 -4.03 13.32 4.27
C LEU A 470 -3.08 14.43 4.75
N THR A 471 -2.47 14.28 5.91
CA THR A 471 -1.56 15.28 6.48
C THR A 471 -0.20 14.69 6.80
N GLY A 472 0.85 15.50 6.74
CA GLY A 472 2.21 15.10 7.16
C GLY A 472 2.79 13.96 6.33
N GLN A 473 2.49 13.89 5.04
CA GLN A 473 2.96 12.80 4.18
C GLN A 473 4.36 13.09 3.66
N SER A 474 5.21 12.05 3.61
CA SER A 474 6.53 12.16 3.01
C SER A 474 6.44 12.47 1.52
N GLN A 475 7.36 13.28 1.01
CA GLN A 475 7.48 13.54 -0.41
C GLN A 475 7.86 12.28 -1.22
N GLY A 476 7.50 12.26 -2.49
CA GLY A 476 7.74 11.17 -3.43
C GLY A 476 6.47 10.43 -3.84
N ALA A 477 6.63 9.15 -4.17
CA ALA A 477 5.55 8.30 -4.65
C ALA A 477 4.58 7.94 -3.51
N SER A 478 3.30 8.19 -3.73
CA SER A 478 2.22 8.00 -2.76
C SER A 478 1.05 7.25 -3.38
N SER A 479 0.26 6.58 -2.53
CA SER A 479 -0.94 5.84 -2.95
C SER A 479 -2.05 5.94 -1.91
N TYR A 480 -3.29 5.95 -2.38
CA TYR A 480 -4.50 5.87 -1.56
C TYR A 480 -5.45 4.80 -2.12
N ALA A 481 -5.87 3.87 -1.27
CA ALA A 481 -6.86 2.87 -1.64
C ALA A 481 -8.27 3.48 -1.58
N TRP A 482 -8.97 3.51 -2.71
CA TRP A 482 -10.28 4.10 -2.87
C TRP A 482 -11.32 3.04 -3.24
N THR A 483 -12.49 3.10 -2.59
CA THR A 483 -13.67 2.34 -3.06
C THR A 483 -14.47 3.26 -3.97
N VAL A 484 -14.52 2.92 -5.27
CA VAL A 484 -15.19 3.71 -6.29
C VAL A 484 -16.70 3.84 -5.97
N PRO A 485 -17.30 5.04 -6.01
CA PRO A 485 -18.70 5.27 -5.63
C PRO A 485 -19.69 4.66 -6.63
N ASP A 486 -20.92 4.46 -6.17
CA ASP A 486 -22.06 3.95 -6.95
C ASP A 486 -22.64 4.97 -7.94
N VAL A 487 -21.84 5.34 -8.93
CA VAL A 487 -22.14 6.36 -9.95
C VAL A 487 -21.75 5.87 -11.34
N ASN A 488 -22.53 6.24 -12.35
CA ASN A 488 -22.22 5.97 -13.76
C ASN A 488 -21.86 7.27 -14.46
N SER A 489 -20.62 7.41 -14.92
CA SER A 489 -20.18 8.54 -15.75
C SER A 489 -18.95 8.19 -16.58
N ALA A 490 -18.97 8.59 -17.85
CA ALA A 490 -17.82 8.52 -18.75
C ALA A 490 -16.86 9.71 -18.61
N TYR A 491 -17.17 10.65 -17.71
CA TYR A 491 -16.49 11.93 -17.56
C TYR A 491 -15.85 12.07 -16.17
N CYS A 492 -15.39 10.97 -15.59
CA CYS A 492 -14.82 10.99 -14.25
C CYS A 492 -13.40 11.55 -14.27
N ARG A 493 -13.03 12.27 -13.20
CA ARG A 493 -11.66 12.78 -12.99
C ARG A 493 -11.26 12.64 -11.55
N ILE A 494 -9.99 12.35 -11.29
CA ILE A 494 -9.37 12.47 -9.97
C ILE A 494 -8.57 13.75 -9.93
N LYS A 495 -8.67 14.50 -8.84
CA LYS A 495 -7.81 15.64 -8.54
C LYS A 495 -7.08 15.39 -7.23
N THR A 496 -5.81 15.71 -7.19
CA THR A 496 -4.99 15.66 -5.98
C THR A 496 -4.29 16.99 -5.82
N THR A 497 -4.58 17.68 -4.72
CA THR A 497 -3.92 18.93 -4.34
C THR A 497 -2.86 18.61 -3.30
N ALA A 498 -1.61 18.95 -3.56
CA ALA A 498 -0.52 18.92 -2.58
C ALA A 498 -0.37 20.32 -1.96
N THR A 499 -0.13 20.39 -0.67
CA THR A 499 0.09 21.64 0.09
C THR A 499 1.26 21.46 1.03
N ASP A 500 2.22 22.37 0.98
CA ASP A 500 3.39 22.38 1.87
C ASP A 500 3.06 22.96 3.26
N GLY A 501 4.06 23.00 4.14
CA GLY A 501 3.92 23.53 5.50
C GLY A 501 3.68 25.03 5.58
N THR A 502 4.04 25.79 4.55
CA THR A 502 3.83 27.25 4.44
C THR A 502 2.52 27.63 3.77
N GLY A 503 1.81 26.64 3.21
CA GLY A 503 0.50 26.78 2.59
C GLY A 503 0.53 26.99 1.08
N ASN A 504 1.70 26.92 0.41
CA ASN A 504 1.67 26.89 -1.06
C ASN A 504 1.11 25.55 -1.52
N SER A 505 0.36 25.59 -2.63
CA SER A 505 -0.34 24.40 -3.10
C SER A 505 -0.39 24.33 -4.62
N THR A 506 -0.32 23.11 -5.12
CA THR A 506 -0.59 22.81 -6.53
C THR A 506 -1.54 21.63 -6.61
N SER A 507 -2.22 21.49 -7.75
CA SER A 507 -3.07 20.33 -8.00
C SER A 507 -2.77 19.66 -9.33
N ALA A 508 -2.86 18.34 -9.35
CA ALA A 508 -2.86 17.53 -10.56
C ALA A 508 -4.26 16.94 -10.75
N THR A 509 -4.73 16.91 -11.99
CA THR A 509 -6.01 16.28 -12.36
C THR A 509 -5.76 15.22 -13.41
N SER A 510 -6.38 14.04 -13.26
CA SER A 510 -6.27 12.95 -14.23
C SER A 510 -6.90 13.32 -15.58
N GLY A 511 -6.56 12.56 -16.62
CA GLY A 511 -7.42 12.45 -17.80
C GLY A 511 -8.80 11.91 -17.44
N ALA A 512 -9.76 12.09 -18.34
CA ALA A 512 -11.11 11.56 -18.13
C ALA A 512 -11.09 10.03 -18.15
N PHE A 513 -11.75 9.40 -17.19
CA PHE A 513 -11.97 7.95 -17.13
C PHE A 513 -13.45 7.64 -16.93
N THR A 514 -13.82 6.38 -17.15
CA THR A 514 -15.21 5.92 -17.01
C THR A 514 -15.39 5.18 -15.70
N ILE A 515 -16.41 5.56 -14.93
CA ILE A 515 -16.99 4.68 -13.91
C ILE A 515 -18.29 4.15 -14.49
N SER A 516 -18.41 2.83 -14.58
CA SER A 516 -19.63 2.16 -15.03
C SER A 516 -19.94 0.94 -14.17
N GLY A 517 -21.17 0.85 -13.70
CA GLY A 517 -21.79 -0.41 -13.31
C GLY A 517 -22.28 -1.18 -14.55
N PRO A 518 -22.78 -2.41 -14.36
CA PRO A 518 -23.46 -3.13 -15.44
C PRO A 518 -24.64 -2.31 -15.98
N ALA A 519 -24.92 -2.48 -17.28
CA ALA A 519 -25.88 -1.68 -18.04
C ALA A 519 -27.24 -1.52 -17.34
N SER A 520 -27.95 -0.42 -17.64
CA SER A 520 -29.28 -0.07 -17.10
C SER A 520 -30.13 -1.31 -16.85
N ALA A 521 -30.47 -1.54 -15.57
CA ALA A 521 -31.14 -2.75 -15.14
C ALA A 521 -32.45 -2.97 -15.92
N PRO A 522 -32.73 -4.19 -16.39
CA PRO A 522 -34.01 -4.53 -17.00
C PRO A 522 -35.16 -4.27 -16.02
N ASP A 523 -36.36 -3.99 -16.54
CA ASP A 523 -37.52 -3.52 -15.77
C ASP A 523 -37.83 -4.38 -14.53
N TRP A 524 -37.60 -5.70 -14.60
CA TRP A 524 -37.86 -6.63 -13.50
C TRP A 524 -36.90 -6.49 -12.30
N ARG A 525 -35.76 -5.81 -12.47
CA ARG A 525 -34.79 -5.48 -11.40
C ARG A 525 -34.80 -4.00 -11.04
N GLN A 526 -35.78 -3.24 -11.52
CA GLN A 526 -35.94 -1.84 -11.13
C GLN A 526 -36.27 -1.76 -9.64
N GLY A 527 -35.47 -0.99 -8.89
CA GLY A 527 -35.65 -0.83 -7.45
C GLY A 527 -35.05 -1.95 -6.58
N ILE A 528 -34.21 -2.82 -7.15
CA ILE A 528 -33.40 -3.78 -6.39
C ILE A 528 -32.48 -3.05 -5.39
N GLN A 529 -32.35 -3.60 -4.18
CA GLN A 529 -31.57 -3.07 -3.08
C GLN A 529 -30.66 -4.16 -2.49
N PRO A 530 -29.46 -3.81 -1.98
CA PRO A 530 -28.61 -4.72 -1.23
C PRO A 530 -29.40 -5.53 -0.20
N GLY A 531 -29.24 -6.86 -0.23
CA GLY A 531 -29.97 -7.82 0.60
C GLY A 531 -31.18 -8.45 -0.08
N ASP A 532 -31.69 -7.90 -1.18
CA ASP A 532 -32.78 -8.55 -1.92
C ASP A 532 -32.33 -9.94 -2.40
N ILE A 533 -33.21 -10.92 -2.26
CA ILE A 533 -32.99 -12.33 -2.59
C ILE A 533 -33.49 -12.56 -4.01
N LEU A 534 -32.69 -13.25 -4.83
CA LEU A 534 -33.12 -13.75 -6.13
C LEU A 534 -33.45 -15.23 -5.99
N TYR A 535 -34.64 -15.62 -6.45
CA TYR A 535 -35.13 -17.00 -6.40
C TYR A 535 -35.50 -17.47 -7.81
N ASP A 536 -34.94 -18.60 -8.23
CA ASP A 536 -35.29 -19.30 -9.47
C ASP A 536 -36.05 -20.59 -9.14
N GLU A 537 -37.20 -20.79 -9.79
CA GLU A 537 -38.15 -21.88 -9.55
C GLU A 537 -37.75 -23.21 -10.24
N GLY A 538 -36.62 -23.30 -10.95
CA GLY A 538 -36.35 -24.50 -11.77
C GLY A 538 -34.93 -24.79 -12.23
N SER A 539 -33.87 -24.33 -11.56
CA SER A 539 -32.49 -24.50 -12.06
C SER A 539 -31.69 -25.68 -11.49
N ILE A 540 -32.15 -26.35 -10.43
CA ILE A 540 -31.47 -27.52 -9.85
C ILE A 540 -32.43 -28.71 -9.80
N PHE A 541 -32.04 -29.78 -10.50
CA PHE A 541 -32.79 -31.02 -10.62
C PHE A 541 -32.04 -32.12 -9.85
N ILE A 542 -32.69 -32.72 -8.86
CA ILE A 542 -32.11 -33.88 -8.15
C ILE A 542 -32.81 -35.15 -8.64
N PRO A 543 -32.07 -36.13 -9.18
CA PRO A 543 -32.61 -37.47 -9.36
C PRO A 543 -32.76 -38.15 -7.99
N VAL A 544 -33.99 -38.46 -7.59
CA VAL A 544 -34.27 -39.29 -6.41
C VAL A 544 -34.57 -40.71 -6.90
N ILE A 545 -33.68 -41.65 -6.60
CA ILE A 545 -33.90 -43.08 -6.80
C ILE A 545 -34.15 -43.70 -5.42
N LEU A 546 -35.41 -43.87 -5.06
CA LEU A 546 -35.82 -44.58 -3.85
C LEU A 546 -36.65 -45.79 -4.25
N PRO A 547 -36.15 -47.04 -4.17
CA PRO A 547 -36.98 -48.21 -4.40
C PRO A 547 -38.15 -48.22 -3.39
N PRO A 548 -39.40 -48.49 -3.80
CA PRO A 548 -39.85 -49.01 -5.10
C PRO A 548 -40.34 -47.91 -6.08
N ILE A 549 -40.06 -46.64 -5.80
CA ILE A 549 -40.49 -45.51 -6.62
C ILE A 549 -39.57 -45.42 -7.85
N PRO A 550 -40.12 -45.31 -9.08
CA PRO A 550 -39.31 -45.05 -10.27
C PRO A 550 -38.51 -43.74 -10.10
N PRO A 551 -37.39 -43.56 -10.83
CA PRO A 551 -36.57 -42.36 -10.74
C PRO A 551 -37.43 -41.10 -10.86
N THR A 552 -37.53 -40.34 -9.78
CA THR A 552 -38.38 -39.15 -9.71
C THR A 552 -37.48 -37.94 -9.51
N ILE A 553 -37.65 -36.91 -10.33
CA ILE A 553 -36.85 -35.69 -10.25
C ILE A 553 -37.63 -34.63 -9.48
N ILE A 554 -37.05 -34.12 -8.41
CA ILE A 554 -37.56 -32.94 -7.70
C ILE A 554 -36.81 -31.69 -8.18
N SER A 555 -37.57 -30.66 -8.55
CA SER A 555 -37.04 -29.32 -8.80
C SER A 555 -36.93 -28.62 -7.45
N ILE A 556 -35.71 -28.30 -7.00
CA ILE A 556 -35.51 -27.67 -5.70
C ILE A 556 -35.35 -26.14 -5.78
N GLY A 557 -35.29 -25.57 -6.98
CA GLY A 557 -35.05 -24.14 -7.18
C GLY A 557 -33.64 -23.70 -6.73
N HIS A 558 -33.31 -22.43 -6.90
CA HIS A 558 -32.01 -21.86 -6.51
C HIS A 558 -32.15 -20.44 -5.98
N THR A 559 -31.38 -20.10 -4.94
CA THR A 559 -31.38 -18.75 -4.36
C THR A 559 -30.00 -18.12 -4.32
N GLY A 560 -29.96 -16.81 -4.50
CA GLY A 560 -28.80 -15.96 -4.25
C GLY A 560 -29.22 -14.66 -3.59
N MET A 561 -28.23 -13.91 -3.11
CA MET A 561 -28.47 -12.61 -2.48
C MET A 561 -27.78 -11.51 -3.27
N TYR A 562 -28.51 -10.44 -3.56
CA TYR A 562 -27.94 -9.24 -4.16
C TYR A 562 -27.09 -8.51 -3.14
N VAL A 563 -25.82 -8.26 -3.47
CA VAL A 563 -24.90 -7.57 -2.57
C VAL A 563 -24.88 -6.08 -2.89
N ARG A 564 -24.49 -5.72 -4.11
CA ARG A 564 -24.51 -4.35 -4.67
C ARG A 564 -24.02 -4.36 -6.12
N SER A 565 -24.21 -3.26 -6.85
CA SER A 565 -23.52 -2.98 -8.12
C SER A 565 -23.64 -4.08 -9.19
N GLY A 566 -24.81 -4.72 -9.28
CA GLY A 566 -25.06 -5.84 -10.20
C GLY A 566 -24.33 -7.14 -9.85
N ILE A 567 -23.91 -7.30 -8.60
CA ILE A 567 -23.27 -8.52 -8.10
C ILE A 567 -24.21 -9.23 -7.13
N THR A 568 -24.31 -10.54 -7.32
CA THR A 568 -24.96 -11.46 -6.40
C THR A 568 -23.90 -12.36 -5.75
N ILE A 569 -24.19 -12.84 -4.55
CA ILE A 569 -23.44 -13.92 -3.92
C ILE A 569 -24.29 -15.19 -3.97
N GLU A 570 -23.69 -16.27 -4.48
CA GLU A 570 -24.35 -17.54 -4.73
C GLU A 570 -23.46 -18.68 -4.22
N ALA A 571 -24.08 -19.71 -3.63
CA ALA A 571 -23.44 -21.01 -3.48
C ALA A 571 -23.96 -21.92 -4.60
N ASP A 572 -23.08 -22.35 -5.50
CA ASP A 572 -23.38 -23.32 -6.55
C ASP A 572 -22.32 -24.42 -6.56
N SER A 573 -22.35 -25.37 -7.51
CA SER A 573 -21.38 -26.48 -7.58
C SER A 573 -19.89 -26.05 -7.62
N SER A 574 -19.61 -24.78 -7.89
CA SER A 574 -18.26 -24.18 -7.86
C SER A 574 -17.87 -23.60 -6.50
N GLY A 575 -18.73 -23.70 -5.48
CA GLY A 575 -18.58 -23.09 -4.15
C GLY A 575 -19.32 -21.76 -4.00
N VAL A 576 -18.99 -21.02 -2.93
CA VAL A 576 -19.56 -19.69 -2.64
C VAL A 576 -18.78 -18.61 -3.38
N LEU A 577 -19.41 -17.97 -4.35
CA LEU A 577 -18.75 -17.05 -5.28
C LEU A 577 -19.60 -15.81 -5.56
N TYR A 578 -18.93 -14.75 -6.02
CA TYR A 578 -19.60 -13.64 -6.68
C TYR A 578 -20.02 -14.03 -8.09
N ARG A 579 -21.25 -13.63 -8.46
CA ARG A 579 -21.83 -13.82 -9.78
C ARG A 579 -22.41 -12.51 -10.28
N ASP A 580 -22.25 -12.27 -11.58
CA ASP A 580 -22.91 -11.15 -12.24
C ASP A 580 -24.43 -11.37 -12.19
N ILE A 581 -25.19 -10.36 -11.78
CA ILE A 581 -26.65 -10.44 -11.67
C ILE A 581 -27.31 -10.72 -13.02
N SER A 582 -26.65 -10.43 -14.15
CA SER A 582 -27.15 -10.79 -15.47
C SER A 582 -27.22 -12.31 -15.71
N SER A 583 -26.55 -13.12 -14.89
CA SER A 583 -26.76 -14.57 -14.87
C SER A 583 -28.17 -14.97 -14.42
N TRP A 584 -28.91 -14.05 -13.80
CA TRP A 584 -30.31 -14.20 -13.41
C TRP A 584 -31.28 -13.62 -14.43
N ASP A 585 -30.80 -12.94 -15.49
CA ASP A 585 -31.66 -12.41 -16.54
C ASP A 585 -32.10 -13.49 -17.53
N LYS A 586 -33.07 -13.15 -18.39
CA LYS A 586 -33.32 -13.93 -19.61
C LYS A 586 -32.20 -13.70 -20.63
N PRO A 587 -31.80 -14.73 -21.38
CA PRO A 587 -32.33 -16.10 -21.39
C PRO A 587 -31.66 -17.08 -20.40
N GLN A 588 -30.76 -16.62 -19.54
CA GLN A 588 -29.93 -17.46 -18.66
C GLN A 588 -30.75 -18.21 -17.61
N ARG A 589 -31.70 -17.52 -16.97
CA ARG A 589 -32.74 -18.12 -16.12
C ARG A 589 -34.10 -17.71 -16.66
N LYS A 590 -35.08 -18.60 -16.58
CA LYS A 590 -36.38 -18.39 -17.25
C LYS A 590 -37.44 -17.77 -16.34
N ASN A 591 -37.45 -18.21 -15.08
CA ASN A 591 -38.38 -17.79 -14.05
C ASN A 591 -37.54 -17.34 -12.85
N VAL A 592 -37.43 -16.02 -12.63
CA VAL A 592 -36.76 -15.48 -11.45
C VAL A 592 -37.65 -14.47 -10.76
N TYR A 593 -37.73 -14.62 -9.44
CA TYR A 593 -38.43 -13.73 -8.52
C TYR A 593 -37.39 -12.95 -7.72
N LEU A 594 -37.65 -11.65 -7.55
CA LEU A 594 -36.86 -10.75 -6.72
C LEU A 594 -37.64 -10.47 -5.44
N LEU A 595 -37.05 -10.82 -4.29
CA LEU A 595 -37.69 -10.84 -2.99
C LEU A 595 -36.98 -9.88 -2.04
N ARG A 596 -37.75 -9.09 -1.29
CA ARG A 596 -37.24 -8.22 -0.24
C ARG A 596 -37.60 -8.77 1.13
N VAL A 597 -36.61 -8.86 2.02
CA VAL A 597 -36.82 -9.31 3.40
C VAL A 597 -37.32 -8.16 4.27
N ASN A 598 -38.42 -8.37 4.98
CA ASN A 598 -39.03 -7.43 5.90
C ASN A 598 -38.30 -7.45 7.26
N CYS A 599 -37.12 -6.85 7.32
CA CYS A 599 -36.35 -6.68 8.55
C CYS A 599 -35.65 -5.30 8.60
N SER A 600 -34.92 -5.02 9.69
CA SER A 600 -34.22 -3.73 9.83
C SER A 600 -33.07 -3.60 8.83
N GLN A 601 -32.77 -2.37 8.40
CA GLN A 601 -31.63 -2.11 7.49
C GLN A 601 -30.29 -2.58 8.08
N GLU A 602 -30.14 -2.53 9.41
CA GLU A 602 -28.96 -3.05 10.10
C GLU A 602 -28.84 -4.57 9.96
N ALA A 603 -29.96 -5.30 10.12
CA ALA A 603 -30.00 -6.75 9.90
C ALA A 603 -29.68 -7.12 8.45
N ILE A 604 -30.18 -6.35 7.48
CA ILE A 604 -29.86 -6.51 6.05
C ILE A 604 -28.35 -6.36 5.82
N ASN A 605 -27.73 -5.28 6.32
CA ASN A 605 -26.31 -5.03 6.16
C ASN A 605 -25.44 -6.14 6.81
N ASN A 606 -25.84 -6.62 7.99
CA ASN A 606 -25.12 -7.68 8.67
C ASN A 606 -25.30 -9.05 7.99
N ALA A 607 -26.47 -9.33 7.40
CA ALA A 607 -26.70 -10.53 6.60
C ALA A 607 -25.80 -10.54 5.34
N ILE A 608 -25.67 -9.40 4.66
CA ILE A 608 -24.75 -9.25 3.53
C ILE A 608 -23.30 -9.53 3.97
N ASN A 609 -22.86 -8.95 5.08
CA ASN A 609 -21.51 -9.17 5.62
C ASN A 609 -21.28 -10.65 5.98
N PHE A 610 -22.30 -11.32 6.55
CA PHE A 610 -22.24 -12.74 6.85
C PHE A 610 -21.98 -13.56 5.59
N ALA A 611 -22.77 -13.35 4.54
CA ALA A 611 -22.65 -14.12 3.30
C ALA A 611 -21.32 -13.84 2.59
N VAL A 612 -20.89 -12.58 2.52
CA VAL A 612 -19.59 -12.19 1.93
C VAL A 612 -18.42 -12.84 2.66
N ALA A 613 -18.50 -13.01 3.98
CA ALA A 613 -17.49 -13.74 4.75
C ALA A 613 -17.40 -15.24 4.40
N GLN A 614 -18.37 -15.79 3.66
CA GLN A 614 -18.38 -17.20 3.24
C GLN A 614 -17.71 -17.45 1.88
N LEU A 615 -17.17 -16.44 1.20
CA LEU A 615 -16.55 -16.59 -0.12
C LEU A 615 -15.44 -17.67 -0.14
N ASN A 616 -15.38 -18.41 -1.25
CA ASN A 616 -14.46 -19.53 -1.51
C ASN A 616 -14.69 -20.79 -0.67
N LYS A 617 -15.75 -20.85 0.14
CA LYS A 617 -16.17 -22.08 0.81
C LYS A 617 -16.83 -23.05 -0.18
N GLU A 618 -16.80 -24.34 0.13
CA GLU A 618 -17.27 -25.41 -0.77
C GLU A 618 -18.81 -25.46 -0.87
N TYR A 619 -19.33 -26.19 -1.86
CA TYR A 619 -20.77 -26.43 -1.97
C TYR A 619 -21.17 -27.69 -1.20
N ASP A 620 -22.31 -27.64 -0.50
CA ASP A 620 -22.86 -28.82 0.15
C ASP A 620 -23.78 -29.60 -0.79
N TYR A 621 -23.34 -30.78 -1.22
CA TYR A 621 -24.08 -31.70 -2.08
C TYR A 621 -24.96 -32.69 -1.32
N LYS A 622 -24.84 -32.77 0.02
CA LYS A 622 -25.49 -33.84 0.81
C LYS A 622 -26.87 -33.45 1.32
N TRP A 623 -27.18 -32.15 1.39
CA TRP A 623 -28.53 -31.59 1.69
C TRP A 623 -29.27 -32.25 2.86
N VAL A 624 -28.57 -32.57 3.95
CA VAL A 624 -29.10 -33.38 5.06
C VAL A 624 -29.22 -32.63 6.39
N GLN A 625 -28.73 -31.38 6.47
CA GLN A 625 -28.59 -30.65 7.74
C GLN A 625 -28.77 -29.13 7.57
N LYS A 626 -29.70 -28.55 8.31
CA LYS A 626 -29.87 -27.09 8.45
C LYS A 626 -28.67 -26.43 9.17
N LYS A 627 -27.77 -25.79 8.41
CA LYS A 627 -26.54 -25.15 8.93
C LYS A 627 -26.69 -23.64 9.04
N CYS A 628 -26.39 -23.09 10.22
CA CYS A 628 -26.40 -21.63 10.46
C CYS A 628 -25.09 -21.07 11.02
N SER A 629 -24.08 -21.91 11.30
CA SER A 629 -22.84 -21.45 11.92
C SER A 629 -21.97 -20.68 10.91
N PRO A 630 -21.40 -19.51 11.29
CA PRO A 630 -20.38 -18.81 10.48
C PRO A 630 -19.15 -19.67 10.16
N GLU A 631 -18.87 -20.70 10.98
CA GLU A 631 -17.72 -21.60 10.86
C GLU A 631 -17.94 -22.78 9.90
N SER A 632 -19.10 -22.87 9.25
CA SER A 632 -19.38 -23.94 8.29
C SER A 632 -18.43 -23.85 7.09
N ASN A 633 -17.91 -24.98 6.59
CA ASN A 633 -16.94 -25.02 5.48
C ASN A 633 -17.57 -25.28 4.10
N HIS A 634 -18.86 -25.61 4.08
CA HIS A 634 -19.64 -25.85 2.87
C HIS A 634 -21.04 -25.26 3.03
N TRP A 635 -21.65 -24.82 1.92
CA TRP A 635 -22.97 -24.19 1.92
C TRP A 635 -23.84 -24.68 0.77
N TYR A 636 -25.13 -24.90 1.03
CA TYR A 636 -26.18 -25.02 0.01
C TYR A 636 -26.81 -23.63 -0.26
N CYS A 637 -27.39 -23.43 -1.45
CA CYS A 637 -27.78 -22.10 -1.95
C CYS A 637 -28.78 -21.36 -1.08
N SER A 638 -29.85 -22.01 -0.62
CA SER A 638 -30.84 -21.42 0.31
C SER A 638 -30.40 -21.48 1.76
N GLU A 639 -29.56 -22.43 2.15
CA GLU A 639 -28.99 -22.46 3.50
C GLU A 639 -28.08 -21.26 3.76
N LEU A 640 -27.25 -20.86 2.78
CA LEU A 640 -26.40 -19.67 2.90
C LEU A 640 -27.23 -18.40 3.13
N VAL A 641 -28.26 -18.21 2.31
CA VAL A 641 -29.13 -17.02 2.38
C VAL A 641 -29.95 -17.02 3.66
N TRP A 642 -30.53 -18.16 4.04
CA TRP A 642 -31.25 -18.30 5.30
C TRP A 642 -30.34 -18.06 6.50
N ALA A 643 -29.16 -18.67 6.55
CA ALA A 643 -28.22 -18.50 7.66
C ALA A 643 -27.77 -17.04 7.81
N ALA A 644 -27.55 -16.33 6.70
CA ALA A 644 -27.20 -14.93 6.69
C ALA A 644 -28.21 -14.09 7.45
N TYR A 645 -29.51 -14.27 7.19
CA TYR A 645 -30.60 -13.55 7.85
C TYR A 645 -30.94 -14.09 9.24
N TYR A 646 -30.87 -15.41 9.43
CA TYR A 646 -31.13 -16.06 10.71
C TYR A 646 -30.19 -15.58 11.82
N ASN A 647 -28.90 -15.41 11.50
CA ASN A 647 -27.92 -14.88 12.46
C ASN A 647 -28.18 -13.41 12.85
N GLN A 648 -29.04 -12.69 12.12
CA GLN A 648 -29.45 -11.32 12.44
C GLN A 648 -30.83 -11.26 13.08
N GLY A 649 -31.42 -12.41 13.42
CA GLY A 649 -32.75 -12.50 14.01
C GLY A 649 -33.91 -12.32 13.02
N ALA A 650 -33.66 -12.42 11.71
CA ALA A 650 -34.70 -12.40 10.68
C ALA A 650 -35.17 -13.82 10.33
N GLY A 651 -36.49 -14.04 10.31
CA GLY A 651 -37.13 -15.35 10.33
C GLY A 651 -37.57 -15.92 8.99
N ILE A 652 -36.76 -15.81 7.93
CA ILE A 652 -37.12 -16.19 6.54
C ILE A 652 -37.18 -17.70 6.24
N ASN A 653 -37.69 -18.50 7.18
CA ASN A 653 -38.05 -19.92 7.03
C ASN A 653 -38.76 -20.41 8.32
N THR A 654 -39.87 -19.75 8.72
CA THR A 654 -40.51 -20.05 10.02
C THR A 654 -41.90 -20.68 9.93
N GLU A 655 -42.57 -20.68 8.77
CA GLU A 655 -43.99 -21.06 8.69
C GLU A 655 -44.37 -22.14 7.67
N TYR A 656 -43.46 -22.55 6.77
CA TYR A 656 -43.75 -23.63 5.81
C TYR A 656 -43.31 -24.99 6.35
N ASN A 657 -44.24 -25.69 7.01
CA ASN A 657 -44.02 -27.05 7.49
C ASN A 657 -44.53 -28.01 6.40
N TRP A 658 -43.65 -28.75 5.71
CA TRP A 658 -44.07 -29.79 4.78
C TRP A 658 -44.99 -30.75 5.54
N SER A 659 -46.29 -30.72 5.25
CA SER A 659 -47.21 -31.63 5.92
C SER A 659 -46.85 -33.05 5.49
N ASN A 660 -46.63 -33.96 6.44
CA ASN A 660 -46.31 -35.38 6.18
C ASN A 660 -47.29 -36.10 5.22
N SER A 661 -48.40 -35.46 4.83
CA SER A 661 -49.36 -35.93 3.84
C SER A 661 -48.94 -35.74 2.37
N GLU A 662 -47.92 -34.94 2.08
CA GLU A 662 -47.42 -34.71 0.70
C GLU A 662 -46.10 -35.41 0.41
N VAL A 663 -45.59 -36.18 1.38
CA VAL A 663 -44.42 -37.02 1.21
C VAL A 663 -44.89 -38.42 0.79
N PRO A 664 -44.54 -38.92 -0.41
CA PRO A 664 -44.88 -40.29 -0.81
C PRO A 664 -44.38 -41.30 0.25
N GLU A 665 -45.20 -42.29 0.61
CA GLU A 665 -44.81 -43.36 1.53
C GLU A 665 -43.47 -43.98 1.07
N GLY A 666 -42.39 -43.73 1.82
CA GLY A 666 -41.03 -44.17 1.48
C GLY A 666 -39.89 -43.26 1.97
N PHE A 667 -40.16 -41.99 2.28
CA PHE A 667 -39.13 -41.03 2.75
C PHE A 667 -38.78 -41.14 4.24
N ALA A 668 -39.53 -41.90 5.03
CA ALA A 668 -39.18 -42.20 6.41
C ALA A 668 -38.32 -43.46 6.46
N LEU A 669 -37.00 -43.32 6.32
CA LEU A 669 -36.08 -44.38 6.71
C LEU A 669 -36.16 -44.56 8.24
N PRO A 670 -36.44 -45.77 8.77
CA PRO A 670 -36.49 -45.98 10.20
C PRO A 670 -35.12 -45.73 10.82
N GLY A 671 -34.97 -44.62 11.56
CA GLY A 671 -33.76 -44.28 12.31
C GLY A 671 -32.96 -43.08 11.82
N CYS A 672 -33.33 -42.45 10.69
CA CYS A 672 -32.72 -41.20 10.24
C CYS A 672 -33.56 -40.01 10.71
N VAL A 673 -33.07 -39.25 11.69
CA VAL A 673 -33.64 -37.92 12.00
C VAL A 673 -33.02 -36.95 11.00
N PHE A 674 -33.77 -36.59 9.95
CA PHE A 674 -33.39 -35.51 9.05
C PHE A 674 -33.68 -34.17 9.74
N ASP A 675 -32.65 -33.42 10.13
CA ASP A 675 -32.78 -31.98 10.35
C ASP A 675 -32.85 -31.33 8.96
N GLN A 676 -34.06 -31.30 8.39
CA GLN A 676 -34.38 -30.92 7.01
C GLN A 676 -33.59 -29.66 6.55
N PRO A 677 -32.93 -29.67 5.38
CA PRO A 677 -32.26 -28.48 4.83
C PRO A 677 -33.29 -27.38 4.54
N VAL A 678 -32.84 -26.12 4.43
CA VAL A 678 -33.74 -25.02 4.05
C VAL A 678 -34.05 -25.09 2.57
N HIS A 679 -35.30 -25.32 2.19
CA HIS A 679 -35.68 -25.38 0.78
C HIS A 679 -35.84 -23.97 0.20
N PRO A 680 -35.36 -23.66 -1.03
CA PRO A 680 -35.53 -22.36 -1.68
C PRO A 680 -36.97 -21.82 -1.67
N VAL A 681 -37.96 -22.70 -1.88
CA VAL A 681 -39.39 -22.34 -1.80
C VAL A 681 -39.84 -21.86 -0.41
N GLU A 682 -39.19 -22.31 0.67
CA GLU A 682 -39.50 -21.86 2.03
C GLU A 682 -39.17 -20.39 2.19
N ILE A 683 -38.06 -19.93 1.57
CA ILE A 683 -37.69 -18.52 1.54
C ILE A 683 -38.67 -17.73 0.67
N TYR A 684 -39.03 -18.24 -0.51
CA TYR A 684 -39.96 -17.56 -1.43
C TYR A 684 -41.37 -17.36 -0.85
N ARG A 685 -41.88 -18.36 -0.12
CA ARG A 685 -43.24 -18.35 0.44
C ARG A 685 -43.31 -17.80 1.87
N ASP A 686 -42.21 -17.31 2.42
CA ASP A 686 -42.18 -16.81 3.79
C ASP A 686 -42.89 -15.46 3.90
N VAL A 687 -43.65 -15.26 4.98
CA VAL A 687 -44.39 -14.02 5.27
C VAL A 687 -43.47 -12.83 5.48
N ASP A 688 -42.21 -13.06 5.85
CA ASP A 688 -41.18 -12.05 5.98
C ASP A 688 -40.53 -11.68 4.65
N THR A 689 -40.95 -12.27 3.52
CA THR A 689 -40.46 -11.92 2.19
C THR A 689 -41.56 -11.30 1.32
N LEU A 690 -41.20 -10.27 0.56
CA LEU A 690 -42.09 -9.57 -0.36
C LEU A 690 -41.52 -9.63 -1.77
N GLU A 691 -42.28 -10.17 -2.73
CA GLU A 691 -41.94 -10.09 -4.14
C GLU A 691 -42.03 -8.64 -4.64
N ILE A 692 -40.91 -8.12 -5.16
CA ILE A 692 -40.78 -6.74 -5.67
C ILE A 692 -40.55 -6.68 -7.18
N GLY A 693 -40.30 -7.81 -7.83
CA GLY A 693 -40.12 -7.89 -9.28
C GLY A 693 -39.95 -9.34 -9.74
N ARG A 694 -40.20 -9.61 -11.02
CA ARG A 694 -39.99 -10.94 -11.60
C ARG A 694 -39.92 -10.94 -13.12
N HIS A 695 -39.38 -12.00 -13.70
CA HIS A 695 -39.55 -12.35 -15.11
C HIS A 695 -39.86 -13.85 -15.26
N GLU A 696 -40.88 -14.19 -16.04
CA GLU A 696 -41.43 -15.55 -16.18
C GLU A 696 -41.68 -15.89 -17.66
N GLU A 697 -41.63 -17.17 -18.05
CA GLU A 697 -42.06 -17.69 -19.37
C GLU A 697 -43.40 -18.44 -19.25
N THR A 698 -44.33 -18.25 -20.20
CA THR A 698 -45.72 -18.74 -20.12
C THR A 698 -45.93 -20.22 -20.46
N GLU A 699 -44.89 -20.93 -20.92
CA GLU A 699 -44.91 -22.38 -21.13
C GLU A 699 -43.58 -22.98 -20.66
N VAL A 700 -43.62 -23.94 -19.72
CA VAL A 700 -42.42 -24.67 -19.26
C VAL A 700 -42.15 -25.80 -20.26
N PRO A 701 -41.05 -25.77 -21.03
CA PRO A 701 -40.68 -26.89 -21.88
C PRO A 701 -40.21 -28.06 -21.02
N TRP A 702 -40.63 -29.27 -21.35
CA TRP A 702 -40.14 -30.49 -20.73
C TRP A 702 -38.71 -30.79 -21.20
N GLY A 703 -37.88 -31.34 -20.30
CA GLY A 703 -36.49 -31.75 -20.61
C GLY A 703 -36.37 -33.19 -21.10
N VAL A 704 -35.17 -33.56 -21.56
CA VAL A 704 -34.79 -34.94 -21.89
C VAL A 704 -33.73 -35.41 -20.90
N PHE A 705 -34.00 -36.53 -20.24
CA PHE A 705 -33.07 -37.23 -19.36
C PHE A 705 -32.63 -38.53 -20.00
N VAL A 706 -31.34 -38.85 -19.92
CA VAL A 706 -30.77 -40.13 -20.36
C VAL A 706 -29.88 -40.64 -19.24
N ILE A 707 -30.24 -41.77 -18.65
CA ILE A 707 -29.49 -42.42 -17.57
C ILE A 707 -28.95 -43.74 -18.09
N VAL A 708 -27.69 -44.04 -17.81
CA VAL A 708 -27.13 -45.38 -18.03
C VAL A 708 -26.44 -45.89 -16.78
N ILE A 709 -26.79 -47.12 -16.41
CA ILE A 709 -26.10 -47.88 -15.38
C ILE A 709 -24.87 -48.52 -16.02
N CYS A 710 -23.71 -48.29 -15.42
CA CYS A 710 -22.39 -48.50 -16.00
C CYS A 710 -22.02 -49.98 -16.19
N PRO A 711 -20.98 -50.33 -17.00
CA PRO A 711 -19.75 -49.56 -17.28
C PRO A 711 -19.65 -49.00 -18.72
N VAL A 712 -20.45 -47.99 -19.05
CA VAL A 712 -20.49 -47.38 -20.39
C VAL A 712 -20.66 -45.86 -20.31
N ASP A 713 -19.99 -45.11 -21.18
CA ASP A 713 -20.17 -43.66 -21.35
C ASP A 713 -21.30 -43.35 -22.35
N LEU A 714 -21.86 -42.12 -22.26
CA LEU A 714 -22.89 -41.63 -23.16
C LEU A 714 -22.45 -40.50 -24.10
N VAL A 715 -22.98 -40.53 -25.31
CA VAL A 715 -23.07 -39.37 -26.20
C VAL A 715 -24.52 -39.23 -26.67
N VAL A 716 -25.12 -38.08 -26.39
CA VAL A 716 -26.49 -37.76 -26.84
C VAL A 716 -26.43 -36.62 -27.84
N THR A 717 -27.00 -36.85 -29.02
CA THR A 717 -27.14 -35.85 -30.08
C THR A 717 -28.61 -35.46 -30.23
N ASP A 718 -28.88 -34.16 -30.19
CA ASP A 718 -30.22 -33.61 -30.34
C ASP A 718 -30.69 -33.55 -31.81
N PRO A 719 -31.97 -33.25 -32.08
CA PRO A 719 -32.50 -33.17 -33.45
C PRO A 719 -31.85 -32.11 -34.35
N GLN A 720 -31.08 -31.18 -33.80
CA GLN A 720 -30.36 -30.15 -34.54
C GLN A 720 -28.90 -30.56 -34.82
N GLY A 721 -28.48 -31.74 -34.37
CA GLY A 721 -27.14 -32.28 -34.57
C GLY A 721 -26.12 -31.81 -33.54
N LEU A 722 -26.54 -31.14 -32.47
CA LEU A 722 -25.67 -30.75 -31.37
C LEU A 722 -25.55 -31.89 -30.37
N SER A 723 -24.36 -32.10 -29.82
CA SER A 723 -24.08 -33.26 -28.96
C SER A 723 -23.62 -32.89 -27.55
N ILE A 724 -23.86 -33.78 -26.60
CA ILE A 724 -23.29 -33.76 -25.25
C ILE A 724 -22.64 -35.11 -24.94
N SER A 725 -21.47 -35.05 -24.32
CA SER A 725 -20.68 -36.18 -23.83
C SER A 725 -19.95 -35.78 -22.55
N LYS A 726 -19.30 -36.76 -21.89
CA LYS A 726 -18.45 -36.57 -20.71
C LYS A 726 -17.41 -35.45 -20.86
N ASN A 727 -16.90 -35.23 -22.07
CA ASN A 727 -15.79 -34.31 -22.33
C ASN A 727 -16.23 -33.01 -23.01
N SER A 728 -17.48 -32.89 -23.46
CA SER A 728 -17.93 -31.74 -24.24
C SER A 728 -19.45 -31.60 -24.25
N SER A 729 -19.96 -30.39 -24.10
CA SER A 729 -21.37 -30.06 -24.31
C SER A 729 -21.52 -28.95 -25.37
N GLN A 730 -22.24 -29.25 -26.45
CA GLN A 730 -22.62 -28.29 -27.49
C GLN A 730 -24.08 -27.83 -27.36
N ILE A 731 -24.86 -28.53 -26.53
CA ILE A 731 -26.27 -28.23 -26.28
C ILE A 731 -26.33 -27.24 -25.10
N VAL A 732 -26.81 -26.03 -25.38
CA VAL A 732 -26.88 -24.94 -24.39
C VAL A 732 -27.69 -25.38 -23.17
N GLY A 733 -27.07 -25.33 -21.99
CA GLY A 733 -27.69 -25.70 -20.71
C GLY A 733 -27.76 -27.21 -20.44
N ALA A 734 -27.28 -28.06 -21.34
CA ALA A 734 -27.23 -29.50 -21.08
C ALA A 734 -26.07 -29.87 -20.15
N ILE A 735 -26.34 -30.82 -19.24
CA ILE A 735 -25.43 -31.22 -18.16
C ILE A 735 -25.12 -32.72 -18.30
N TYR A 736 -23.85 -33.08 -18.03
CA TYR A 736 -23.39 -34.46 -17.87
C TYR A 736 -22.98 -34.66 -16.42
N MET A 737 -23.48 -35.71 -15.78
CA MET A 737 -23.16 -36.09 -14.41
C MET A 737 -22.70 -37.54 -14.37
N GLN A 738 -21.75 -37.84 -13.50
CA GLN A 738 -21.28 -39.19 -13.23
C GLN A 738 -21.31 -39.41 -11.71
N ASP A 739 -22.08 -40.39 -11.24
CA ASP A 739 -22.23 -40.74 -9.82
C ASP A 739 -22.71 -42.20 -9.65
N ASP A 740 -22.48 -42.82 -8.50
CA ASP A 740 -22.90 -44.20 -8.22
C ASP A 740 -24.39 -44.24 -7.80
N PHE A 741 -25.29 -44.18 -8.79
CA PHE A 741 -26.74 -43.99 -8.56
C PHE A 741 -27.42 -45.24 -7.97
N ASN A 742 -26.89 -46.43 -8.24
CA ASN A 742 -27.41 -47.69 -7.70
C ASN A 742 -26.63 -48.18 -6.45
N ASN A 743 -25.58 -47.44 -6.05
CA ASN A 743 -24.70 -47.71 -4.92
C ASN A 743 -24.00 -49.08 -5.01
N ASP A 744 -23.65 -49.52 -6.23
CA ASP A 744 -22.94 -50.76 -6.52
C ASP A 744 -21.41 -50.61 -6.53
N GLY A 745 -20.92 -49.38 -6.36
CA GLY A 745 -19.50 -49.02 -6.35
C GLY A 745 -18.95 -48.61 -7.72
N SER A 746 -19.79 -48.56 -8.76
CA SER A 746 -19.44 -48.15 -10.12
C SER A 746 -20.11 -46.81 -10.45
N PRO A 747 -19.38 -45.81 -10.99
CA PRO A 747 -20.01 -44.54 -11.34
C PRO A 747 -20.90 -44.69 -12.58
N ASP A 748 -22.19 -44.38 -12.47
CA ASP A 748 -23.19 -44.36 -13.53
C ASP A 748 -23.29 -42.97 -14.19
N ASP A 749 -23.77 -42.89 -15.44
CA ASP A 749 -23.82 -41.63 -16.20
C ASP A 749 -25.25 -41.11 -16.42
N LEU A 750 -25.43 -39.80 -16.25
CA LEU A 750 -26.69 -39.08 -16.45
C LEU A 750 -26.47 -37.84 -17.32
N ILE A 751 -27.25 -37.74 -18.41
CA ILE A 751 -27.34 -36.55 -19.25
C ILE A 751 -28.71 -35.89 -19.07
N TYR A 752 -28.70 -34.57 -18.86
CA TYR A 752 -29.89 -33.73 -18.87
C TYR A 752 -29.82 -32.69 -19.98
N ILE A 753 -30.88 -32.61 -20.79
CA ILE A 753 -31.09 -31.56 -21.79
C ILE A 753 -32.31 -30.74 -21.36
N PRO A 754 -32.15 -29.46 -20.97
CA PRO A 754 -33.20 -28.68 -20.30
C PRO A 754 -34.37 -28.28 -21.19
N GLN A 755 -34.21 -28.38 -22.51
CA GLN A 755 -35.27 -28.12 -23.46
C GLN A 755 -35.31 -29.23 -24.48
N ALA A 756 -36.32 -30.08 -24.37
CA ALA A 756 -36.57 -31.07 -25.39
C ALA A 756 -36.97 -30.36 -26.70
N LYS A 757 -36.40 -30.85 -27.80
CA LYS A 757 -36.70 -30.41 -29.15
C LYS A 757 -37.53 -31.50 -29.81
N THR A 758 -38.60 -31.12 -30.49
CA THR A 758 -39.31 -32.06 -31.35
C THR A 758 -38.36 -32.58 -32.44
N GLY A 759 -38.25 -33.90 -32.56
CA GLY A 759 -37.37 -34.54 -33.53
C GLY A 759 -36.65 -35.78 -33.00
N MET A 760 -35.66 -36.24 -33.77
CA MET A 760 -34.91 -37.47 -33.46
C MET A 760 -33.70 -37.17 -32.57
N TYR A 761 -33.65 -37.82 -31.41
CA TYR A 761 -32.45 -37.92 -30.59
C TYR A 761 -31.67 -39.19 -30.92
N LEU A 762 -30.35 -39.07 -30.96
CA LEU A 762 -29.43 -40.21 -31.15
C LEU A 762 -28.65 -40.41 -29.85
N ILE A 763 -28.71 -41.62 -29.29
CA ILE A 763 -28.07 -41.97 -28.03
C ILE A 763 -27.04 -43.06 -28.32
N GLN A 764 -25.78 -42.69 -28.25
CA GLN A 764 -24.65 -43.60 -28.45
C GLN A 764 -24.11 -44.02 -27.09
N VAL A 765 -24.01 -45.33 -26.90
CA VAL A 765 -23.42 -45.98 -25.73
C VAL A 765 -22.00 -46.41 -26.10
N ILE A 766 -21.02 -46.08 -25.27
CA ILE A 766 -19.61 -46.34 -25.53
C ILE A 766 -19.03 -47.16 -24.37
N PRO A 767 -18.44 -48.35 -24.58
CA PRO A 767 -17.75 -49.07 -23.51
C PRO A 767 -16.69 -48.21 -22.82
N GLU A 768 -16.69 -48.17 -21.49
CA GLU A 768 -15.60 -47.50 -20.77
C GLU A 768 -14.25 -48.19 -21.00
N PRO A 769 -13.12 -47.46 -20.91
CA PRO A 769 -11.78 -48.05 -21.01
C PRO A 769 -11.54 -49.16 -19.98
N GLY A 770 -11.58 -50.41 -20.42
CA GLY A 770 -11.35 -51.59 -19.57
C GLY A 770 -12.60 -52.37 -19.18
N ALA A 771 -13.79 -51.96 -19.62
CA ALA A 771 -15.03 -52.71 -19.42
C ALA A 771 -14.93 -54.14 -19.96
N ASN A 772 -15.39 -55.14 -19.19
CA ASN A 772 -15.39 -56.52 -19.64
C ASN A 772 -16.52 -56.71 -20.66
N PRO A 773 -16.28 -57.37 -21.81
CA PRO A 773 -17.32 -57.62 -22.80
C PRO A 773 -18.58 -58.35 -22.28
N ASN A 774 -18.51 -59.00 -21.11
CA ASN A 774 -19.64 -59.67 -20.47
C ASN A 774 -20.34 -58.85 -19.37
N ASP A 775 -19.80 -57.70 -18.97
CA ASP A 775 -20.48 -56.78 -18.05
C ASP A 775 -21.76 -56.28 -18.70
N THR A 776 -22.75 -55.90 -17.89
CA THR A 776 -24.06 -55.48 -18.37
C THR A 776 -24.32 -54.02 -18.06
N PHE A 777 -24.96 -53.29 -18.98
CA PHE A 777 -25.45 -51.93 -18.77
C PHE A 777 -26.97 -51.87 -18.93
N SER A 778 -27.60 -50.87 -18.32
CA SER A 778 -29.03 -50.57 -18.52
C SER A 778 -29.20 -49.09 -18.86
N LEU A 779 -29.93 -48.78 -19.93
CA LEU A 779 -30.11 -47.43 -20.46
C LEU A 779 -31.59 -47.04 -20.39
N GLU A 780 -31.89 -45.90 -19.78
CA GLU A 780 -33.23 -45.32 -19.65
C GLU A 780 -33.25 -43.88 -20.20
N VAL A 781 -34.36 -43.52 -20.85
CA VAL A 781 -34.65 -42.15 -21.29
C VAL A 781 -35.96 -41.69 -20.70
N SER A 782 -35.96 -40.52 -20.06
CA SER A 782 -37.17 -39.92 -19.49
C SER A 782 -37.46 -38.56 -20.12
N ILE A 783 -38.70 -38.37 -20.58
CA ILE A 783 -39.15 -37.17 -21.30
C ILE A 783 -40.58 -36.86 -20.84
N ASN A 784 -40.84 -35.63 -20.39
CA ASN A 784 -42.17 -35.20 -19.93
C ASN A 784 -42.79 -36.14 -18.86
N GLY A 785 -41.97 -36.66 -17.94
CA GLY A 785 -42.38 -37.60 -16.90
C GLY A 785 -42.67 -39.03 -17.38
N GLN A 786 -42.45 -39.34 -18.67
CA GLN A 786 -42.51 -40.70 -19.21
C GLN A 786 -41.11 -41.29 -19.34
N SER A 787 -40.86 -42.39 -18.63
CA SER A 787 -39.61 -43.15 -18.69
C SER A 787 -39.70 -44.34 -19.64
N ILE A 788 -38.63 -44.56 -20.41
CA ILE A 788 -38.49 -45.64 -21.38
C ILE A 788 -37.13 -46.29 -21.23
N ILE A 789 -37.13 -47.60 -21.00
CA ILE A 789 -35.92 -48.41 -20.95
C ILE A 789 -35.54 -48.80 -22.39
N LEU A 790 -34.36 -48.35 -22.83
CA LEU A 790 -33.80 -48.63 -24.15
C LEU A 790 -32.88 -49.87 -24.15
N ALA A 791 -32.25 -50.17 -23.03
CA ALA A 791 -31.46 -51.37 -22.79
C ALA A 791 -31.63 -51.80 -21.33
N GLU A 792 -31.82 -53.09 -21.09
CA GLU A 792 -31.94 -53.64 -19.74
C GLU A 792 -30.98 -54.82 -19.61
N ASN A 793 -29.97 -54.70 -18.75
CA ASN A 793 -28.94 -55.71 -18.52
C ASN A 793 -28.28 -56.25 -19.81
N VAL A 794 -28.03 -55.36 -20.79
CA VAL A 794 -27.42 -55.73 -22.07
C VAL A 794 -25.91 -55.85 -21.90
N GLN A 795 -25.29 -56.92 -22.42
CA GLN A 795 -23.84 -57.08 -22.30
C GLN A 795 -23.10 -56.04 -23.14
N VAL A 796 -21.95 -55.54 -22.65
CA VAL A 796 -21.13 -54.53 -23.33
C VAL A 796 -20.74 -54.98 -24.75
N LYS A 797 -20.49 -56.27 -24.99
CA LYS A 797 -20.22 -56.81 -26.34
C LYS A 797 -21.38 -56.70 -27.32
N ASP A 798 -22.60 -56.56 -26.80
CA ASP A 798 -23.85 -56.53 -27.56
C ASP A 798 -24.36 -55.08 -27.75
N ILE A 799 -23.54 -54.07 -27.43
CA ILE A 799 -23.84 -52.67 -27.76
C ILE A 799 -24.04 -52.55 -29.29
N PRO A 800 -25.18 -51.99 -29.75
CA PRO A 800 -25.44 -51.83 -31.17
C PRO A 800 -24.39 -50.96 -31.88
N SER A 801 -24.07 -51.29 -33.15
CA SER A 801 -23.13 -50.49 -33.95
C SER A 801 -23.69 -49.13 -34.37
N GLU A 802 -25.01 -48.97 -34.31
CA GLU A 802 -25.74 -47.73 -34.58
C GLU A 802 -26.36 -47.20 -33.28
N PRO A 803 -26.40 -45.86 -33.08
CA PRO A 803 -26.98 -45.29 -31.85
C PRO A 803 -28.47 -45.64 -31.72
N TYR A 804 -28.93 -45.72 -30.47
CA TYR A 804 -30.36 -45.79 -30.16
C TYR A 804 -31.04 -44.52 -30.67
N ARG A 805 -32.24 -44.67 -31.21
CA ARG A 805 -32.98 -43.58 -31.86
C ARG A 805 -34.30 -43.34 -31.11
N VAL A 806 -34.45 -42.13 -30.57
CA VAL A 806 -35.62 -41.72 -29.79
C VAL A 806 -36.32 -40.58 -30.51
N GLN A 807 -37.50 -40.83 -31.08
CA GLN A 807 -38.33 -39.79 -31.70
C GLN A 807 -39.17 -39.10 -30.65
N VAL A 808 -39.03 -37.78 -30.58
CA VAL A 808 -39.78 -36.90 -29.69
C VAL A 808 -40.80 -36.10 -30.50
N THR A 809 -42.06 -36.07 -30.05
CA THR A 809 -43.17 -35.34 -30.71
C THR A 809 -43.57 -34.08 -29.94
N GLU A 810 -44.34 -33.18 -30.56
CA GLU A 810 -44.84 -31.95 -29.91
C GLU A 810 -45.68 -32.23 -28.64
N SER A 811 -46.28 -33.41 -28.54
CA SER A 811 -47.05 -33.86 -27.38
C SER A 811 -46.22 -34.47 -26.24
N GLY A 812 -44.90 -34.56 -26.39
CA GLY A 812 -44.01 -35.28 -25.47
C GLY A 812 -44.05 -36.81 -25.64
N THR A 813 -44.87 -37.35 -26.55
CA THR A 813 -44.91 -38.80 -26.84
C THR A 813 -43.60 -39.24 -27.49
N VAL A 814 -43.06 -40.38 -27.04
CA VAL A 814 -41.78 -40.93 -27.47
C VAL A 814 -41.95 -42.24 -28.26
N SER A 815 -41.21 -42.42 -29.35
CA SER A 815 -41.11 -43.70 -30.09
C SER A 815 -39.65 -44.13 -30.23
N VAL A 816 -39.38 -45.42 -30.03
CA VAL A 816 -38.01 -45.98 -30.04
C VAL A 816 -37.75 -46.77 -31.31
N PHE A 817 -36.58 -46.56 -31.91
CA PHE A 817 -36.02 -47.43 -32.93
C PHE A 817 -34.66 -47.96 -32.42
N ALA A 818 -34.57 -49.25 -32.17
CA ALA A 818 -33.31 -49.88 -31.73
C ALA A 818 -32.27 -49.85 -32.87
N GLY A 819 -31.00 -49.64 -32.52
CA GLY A 819 -29.87 -49.87 -33.42
C GLY A 819 -29.88 -51.32 -33.93
N SER A 820 -29.54 -51.55 -35.20
CA SER A 820 -29.49 -52.92 -35.73
C SER A 820 -28.40 -53.73 -35.00
N PRO A 821 -28.66 -54.99 -34.60
CA PRO A 821 -27.65 -55.83 -33.96
C PRO A 821 -26.45 -56.06 -34.91
N PRO A 822 -25.24 -56.31 -34.40
CA PRO A 822 -24.05 -56.52 -35.22
C PRO A 822 -24.27 -57.70 -36.19
N ALA A 823 -24.09 -57.43 -37.48
CA ALA A 823 -24.24 -58.45 -38.52
C ALA A 823 -23.17 -59.56 -38.36
N SER A 824 -23.61 -60.82 -38.33
CA SER A 824 -22.73 -61.99 -38.41
C SER A 824 -21.95 -62.01 -39.74
N PRO A 825 -20.73 -62.59 -39.80
CA PRO A 825 -19.90 -62.50 -41.00
C PRO A 825 -20.54 -63.30 -42.17
N PRO A 826 -20.49 -62.79 -43.41
CA PRO A 826 -21.31 -63.33 -44.49
C PRO A 826 -20.64 -64.55 -45.16
N PRO A 827 -21.41 -65.58 -45.56
CA PRO A 827 -21.02 -66.47 -46.65
C PRO A 827 -21.22 -65.79 -48.02
N THR A 828 -20.44 -66.25 -48.98
CA THR A 828 -20.12 -65.63 -50.28
C THR A 828 -21.26 -65.57 -51.32
N SER A 829 -21.42 -64.37 -51.91
CA SER A 829 -21.80 -64.04 -53.31
C SER A 829 -23.24 -64.30 -53.81
N PRO A 830 -23.71 -63.69 -54.92
CA PRO A 830 -23.48 -62.34 -55.49
C PRO A 830 -24.80 -61.58 -55.77
N GLY A 831 -24.74 -60.25 -55.84
CA GLY A 831 -25.64 -59.48 -56.72
C GLY A 831 -26.41 -58.34 -56.07
N ALA A 832 -25.78 -57.17 -56.05
CA ALA A 832 -26.46 -55.91 -56.37
C ALA A 832 -25.39 -54.88 -56.76
N SER A 833 -25.62 -54.24 -57.91
CA SER A 833 -24.75 -53.20 -58.47
C SER A 833 -24.60 -52.03 -57.50
N PRO A 834 -23.39 -51.51 -57.24
CA PRO A 834 -23.23 -50.29 -56.46
C PRO A 834 -23.66 -49.09 -57.31
N THR A 835 -24.59 -48.30 -56.77
CA THR A 835 -24.71 -46.88 -57.10
C THR A 835 -23.37 -46.18 -56.85
N PRO A 836 -22.95 -45.20 -57.68
CA PRO A 836 -21.67 -44.55 -57.49
C PRO A 836 -21.64 -43.84 -56.13
N PRO A 837 -20.54 -43.91 -55.36
CA PRO A 837 -20.40 -43.10 -54.17
C PRO A 837 -20.54 -41.62 -54.54
N ARG A 838 -21.34 -40.88 -53.75
CA ARG A 838 -21.40 -39.42 -53.81
C ARG A 838 -19.96 -38.88 -53.75
N PRO A 839 -19.53 -38.04 -54.69
CA PRO A 839 -18.20 -37.45 -54.62
C PRO A 839 -18.08 -36.67 -53.30
N LEU A 840 -17.06 -37.01 -52.49
CA LEU A 840 -16.73 -36.29 -51.26
C LEU A 840 -16.32 -34.86 -51.64
N ASN A 841 -16.85 -33.88 -50.91
CA ASN A 841 -16.37 -32.51 -51.06
C ASN A 841 -14.93 -32.43 -50.53
N PRO A 842 -13.94 -31.95 -51.31
CA PRO A 842 -12.56 -31.81 -50.84
C PRO A 842 -12.48 -30.91 -49.60
N ALA A 843 -11.43 -31.09 -48.79
CA ALA A 843 -11.21 -30.29 -47.58
C ALA A 843 -11.26 -28.78 -47.88
N GLN A 844 -12.11 -28.07 -47.14
CA GLN A 844 -12.31 -26.62 -47.26
C GLN A 844 -11.91 -25.96 -45.95
N MET A 845 -10.65 -25.53 -45.88
CA MET A 845 -10.02 -25.00 -44.67
C MET A 845 -10.27 -23.50 -44.55
N SER A 846 -10.81 -23.06 -43.42
CA SER A 846 -11.05 -21.65 -43.11
C SER A 846 -10.70 -21.32 -41.67
N LEU A 847 -10.20 -20.11 -41.44
CA LEU A 847 -9.89 -19.60 -40.11
C LEU A 847 -11.10 -18.85 -39.54
N GLN A 848 -11.42 -19.08 -38.28
CA GLN A 848 -12.46 -18.38 -37.55
C GLN A 848 -11.87 -17.65 -36.34
N TYR A 849 -12.16 -16.35 -36.27
CA TYR A 849 -11.81 -15.44 -35.18
C TYR A 849 -10.30 -15.30 -34.89
N LEU A 850 -9.88 -14.09 -34.51
CA LEU A 850 -8.51 -13.79 -34.10
C LEU A 850 -8.57 -13.11 -32.73
N SER A 851 -7.89 -13.68 -31.74
CA SER A 851 -7.65 -13.04 -30.45
C SER A 851 -6.17 -12.73 -30.27
N VAL A 852 -5.88 -11.57 -29.69
CA VAL A 852 -4.54 -11.14 -29.29
C VAL A 852 -4.63 -10.68 -27.84
N THR A 853 -3.93 -11.36 -26.93
CA THR A 853 -4.03 -11.11 -25.48
C THR A 853 -2.67 -11.23 -24.79
N PRO A 854 -2.23 -10.21 -24.01
CA PRO A 854 -2.86 -8.90 -23.82
C PRO A 854 -2.66 -7.97 -25.04
N GLN A 855 -3.51 -6.93 -25.20
CA GLN A 855 -3.37 -5.93 -26.27
C GLN A 855 -2.24 -4.91 -26.00
N GLN A 856 -1.83 -4.75 -24.75
CA GLN A 856 -0.67 -3.96 -24.33
C GLN A 856 0.21 -4.80 -23.42
N THR A 857 1.53 -4.71 -23.59
CA THR A 857 2.48 -5.49 -22.79
C THR A 857 3.81 -4.75 -22.61
N GLY A 858 4.58 -5.14 -21.60
CA GLY A 858 5.94 -4.61 -21.37
C GLY A 858 6.99 -5.22 -22.30
N ILE A 859 8.16 -4.59 -22.38
CA ILE A 859 9.29 -5.11 -23.18
C ILE A 859 9.63 -6.54 -22.73
N GLY A 860 9.68 -7.47 -23.68
CA GLY A 860 10.02 -8.88 -23.43
C GLY A 860 8.90 -9.74 -22.83
N GLN A 861 7.74 -9.18 -22.53
CA GLN A 861 6.60 -9.94 -22.00
C GLN A 861 5.81 -10.67 -23.11
N PRO A 862 5.26 -11.86 -22.84
CA PRO A 862 4.62 -12.69 -23.85
C PRO A 862 3.22 -12.20 -24.23
N VAL A 863 2.89 -12.26 -25.52
CA VAL A 863 1.56 -12.05 -26.09
C VAL A 863 1.09 -13.33 -26.74
N THR A 864 -0.11 -13.77 -26.39
CA THR A 864 -0.75 -14.96 -26.94
C THR A 864 -1.69 -14.57 -28.08
N ILE A 865 -1.55 -15.25 -29.22
CA ILE A 865 -2.39 -15.07 -30.40
C ILE A 865 -3.09 -16.40 -30.71
N THR A 866 -4.42 -16.40 -30.73
CA THR A 866 -5.23 -17.61 -30.95
C THR A 866 -6.25 -17.44 -32.09
N THR A 867 -6.45 -18.52 -32.84
CA THR A 867 -7.46 -18.62 -33.90
C THR A 867 -7.93 -20.08 -34.05
N ASN A 868 -9.08 -20.33 -34.67
CA ASN A 868 -9.59 -21.68 -34.91
C ASN A 868 -9.51 -22.04 -36.40
N MET A 869 -8.95 -23.20 -36.72
CA MET A 869 -8.93 -23.77 -38.08
C MET A 869 -10.11 -24.73 -38.25
N SER A 870 -11.03 -24.45 -39.16
CA SER A 870 -12.20 -25.28 -39.44
C SER A 870 -12.14 -25.88 -40.85
N ASN A 871 -12.50 -27.15 -40.99
CA ASN A 871 -12.60 -27.85 -42.26
C ASN A 871 -14.08 -28.15 -42.56
N THR A 872 -14.67 -27.51 -43.55
CA THR A 872 -16.07 -27.74 -43.94
C THR A 872 -16.23 -28.77 -45.07
N GLY A 873 -15.14 -29.46 -45.45
CA GLY A 873 -15.14 -30.54 -46.44
C GLY A 873 -15.38 -31.92 -45.82
N ASP A 874 -15.65 -32.89 -46.69
CA ASP A 874 -15.92 -34.30 -46.34
C ASP A 874 -14.62 -35.13 -46.26
N GLU A 875 -13.47 -34.54 -46.61
CA GLU A 875 -12.14 -35.13 -46.49
C GLU A 875 -11.27 -34.36 -45.48
N ALA A 876 -10.32 -35.03 -44.83
CA ALA A 876 -9.38 -34.37 -43.92
C ALA A 876 -8.44 -33.41 -44.66
N GLY A 877 -8.19 -32.24 -44.09
CA GLY A 877 -7.37 -31.19 -44.69
C GLY A 877 -6.18 -30.81 -43.83
N ASN A 878 -5.04 -30.56 -44.48
CA ASN A 878 -3.87 -29.98 -43.85
C ASN A 878 -3.73 -28.52 -44.28
N TYR A 879 -3.58 -27.62 -43.32
CA TYR A 879 -3.37 -26.20 -43.58
C TYR A 879 -2.17 -25.68 -42.78
N ASN A 880 -1.27 -24.96 -43.46
CA ASN A 880 -0.12 -24.34 -42.81
C ASN A 880 -0.48 -22.92 -42.35
N VAL A 881 -0.75 -22.77 -41.06
CA VAL A 881 -1.12 -21.49 -40.46
C VAL A 881 0.15 -20.67 -40.22
N ALA A 882 0.31 -19.58 -40.96
CA ALA A 882 1.45 -18.67 -40.86
C ALA A 882 1.07 -17.41 -40.07
N LEU A 883 1.76 -17.18 -38.94
CA LEU A 883 1.71 -15.94 -38.18
C LEU A 883 2.72 -14.96 -38.76
N LYS A 884 2.26 -13.77 -39.15
CA LYS A 884 3.10 -12.65 -39.55
C LYS A 884 3.01 -11.51 -38.55
N ILE A 885 4.15 -10.93 -38.21
CA ILE A 885 4.25 -9.69 -37.42
C ILE A 885 4.84 -8.60 -38.30
N ASN A 886 4.17 -7.46 -38.42
CA ASN A 886 4.57 -6.35 -39.31
C ASN A 886 4.81 -6.80 -40.77
N GLY A 887 3.97 -7.74 -41.23
CA GLY A 887 4.04 -8.30 -42.58
C GLY A 887 5.15 -9.34 -42.79
N GLN A 888 6.05 -9.56 -41.83
CA GLN A 888 7.11 -10.57 -41.89
C GLN A 888 6.66 -11.88 -41.23
N LEU A 889 7.04 -13.02 -41.81
CA LEU A 889 6.74 -14.34 -41.23
C LEU A 889 7.46 -14.52 -39.89
N GLU A 890 6.69 -14.68 -38.81
CA GLU A 890 7.21 -14.86 -37.46
C GLU A 890 7.27 -16.33 -37.07
N GLN A 891 6.15 -17.05 -37.24
CA GLN A 891 6.01 -18.47 -36.93
C GLN A 891 5.04 -19.13 -37.92
N GLN A 892 5.13 -20.44 -38.09
CA GLN A 892 4.13 -21.20 -38.84
C GLN A 892 3.91 -22.57 -38.23
N LYS A 893 2.68 -23.10 -38.32
CA LYS A 893 2.29 -24.39 -37.78
C LYS A 893 1.38 -25.12 -38.76
N MET A 894 1.73 -26.36 -39.10
CA MET A 894 0.85 -27.23 -39.88
C MET A 894 -0.23 -27.82 -38.97
N VAL A 895 -1.48 -27.70 -39.39
CA VAL A 895 -2.67 -28.11 -38.64
C VAL A 895 -3.46 -29.07 -39.52
N SER A 896 -3.79 -30.24 -38.97
CA SER A 896 -4.55 -31.28 -39.66
C SER A 896 -5.92 -31.38 -39.01
N VAL A 897 -6.96 -31.10 -39.79
CA VAL A 897 -8.34 -31.10 -39.29
C VAL A 897 -9.14 -32.12 -40.07
N GLY A 898 -9.78 -33.05 -39.34
CA GLY A 898 -10.66 -34.06 -39.91
C GLY A 898 -11.87 -33.44 -40.64
N PRO A 899 -12.64 -34.25 -41.38
CA PRO A 899 -13.87 -33.80 -42.05
C PRO A 899 -14.82 -33.11 -41.07
N GLN A 900 -15.40 -31.96 -41.47
CA GLN A 900 -16.32 -31.15 -40.65
C GLN A 900 -15.79 -30.75 -39.25
N GLY A 901 -14.48 -30.83 -39.01
CA GLY A 901 -13.86 -30.56 -37.72
C GLY A 901 -13.36 -29.13 -37.53
N THR A 902 -13.07 -28.76 -36.29
CA THR A 902 -12.40 -27.49 -35.93
C THR A 902 -11.28 -27.76 -34.93
N GLN A 903 -10.13 -27.11 -35.11
CA GLN A 903 -8.98 -27.21 -34.20
C GLN A 903 -8.43 -25.82 -33.82
N PRO A 904 -8.23 -25.53 -32.51
CA PRO A 904 -7.62 -24.27 -32.08
C PRO A 904 -6.11 -24.23 -32.38
N VAL A 905 -5.64 -23.06 -32.75
CA VAL A 905 -4.23 -22.76 -33.10
C VAL A 905 -3.76 -21.60 -32.23
N LYS A 906 -2.67 -21.83 -31.48
CA LYS A 906 -2.08 -20.87 -30.55
C LYS A 906 -0.63 -20.58 -30.92
N PHE A 907 -0.28 -19.30 -30.93
CA PHE A 907 1.09 -18.78 -31.03
C PHE A 907 1.41 -17.88 -29.83
N THR A 908 2.68 -17.78 -29.47
CA THR A 908 3.17 -16.84 -28.44
C THR A 908 4.36 -16.06 -28.99
N VAL A 909 4.32 -14.74 -28.86
CA VAL A 909 5.38 -13.81 -29.31
C VAL A 909 5.79 -12.86 -28.20
N ALA A 910 7.05 -12.44 -28.17
CA ALA A 910 7.56 -11.40 -27.27
C ALA A 910 8.47 -10.47 -28.08
N LYS A 911 8.38 -9.14 -27.85
CA LYS A 911 9.14 -8.14 -28.60
C LYS A 911 10.00 -7.27 -27.68
N SER A 912 11.22 -6.98 -28.14
CA SER A 912 12.25 -6.28 -27.38
C SER A 912 12.31 -4.78 -27.65
N GLN A 913 11.55 -4.28 -28.63
CA GLN A 913 11.47 -2.85 -28.92
C GLN A 913 10.05 -2.33 -28.65
N PRO A 914 9.90 -1.13 -28.09
CA PRO A 914 8.60 -0.51 -27.92
C PRO A 914 8.01 -0.10 -29.26
N GLY A 915 6.69 -0.18 -29.38
CA GLY A 915 5.96 0.13 -30.60
C GLY A 915 4.74 -0.77 -30.80
N THR A 916 3.92 -0.41 -31.78
CA THR A 916 2.73 -1.19 -32.17
C THR A 916 3.13 -2.22 -33.21
N TYR A 917 2.82 -3.48 -32.93
CA TYR A 917 3.05 -4.62 -33.80
C TYR A 917 1.73 -5.08 -34.42
N THR A 918 1.69 -5.14 -35.74
CA THR A 918 0.54 -5.68 -36.48
C THR A 918 0.65 -7.20 -36.57
N VAL A 919 -0.44 -7.89 -36.29
CA VAL A 919 -0.59 -9.35 -36.34
C VAL A 919 -1.41 -9.70 -37.58
N ASP A 920 -0.94 -10.63 -38.40
CA ASP A 920 -1.67 -11.18 -39.53
C ASP A 920 -1.58 -12.71 -39.52
N ILE A 921 -2.73 -13.38 -39.52
CA ILE A 921 -2.84 -14.81 -39.81
C ILE A 921 -3.77 -14.98 -41.02
N ALA A 922 -3.17 -15.33 -42.17
CA ALA A 922 -3.87 -15.59 -43.43
C ALA A 922 -4.91 -14.51 -43.83
N GLY A 923 -4.62 -13.24 -43.55
CA GLY A 923 -5.48 -12.09 -43.88
C GLY A 923 -6.36 -11.58 -42.74
N GLN A 924 -6.50 -12.32 -41.63
CA GLN A 924 -7.12 -11.78 -40.41
C GLN A 924 -6.11 -10.91 -39.66
N LYS A 925 -6.49 -9.68 -39.34
CA LYS A 925 -5.59 -8.68 -38.76
C LYS A 925 -5.94 -8.35 -37.32
N GLY A 926 -4.90 -8.22 -36.50
CA GLY A 926 -4.96 -7.70 -35.13
C GLY A 926 -3.71 -6.89 -34.82
N SER A 927 -3.56 -6.45 -33.58
CA SER A 927 -2.35 -5.75 -33.13
C SER A 927 -2.16 -5.85 -31.62
N PHE A 928 -0.92 -5.68 -31.18
CA PHE A 928 -0.59 -5.40 -29.78
C PHE A 928 0.49 -4.33 -29.70
N THR A 929 0.53 -3.59 -28.60
CA THR A 929 1.52 -2.55 -28.36
C THR A 929 2.48 -2.98 -27.26
N VAL A 930 3.78 -2.92 -27.55
CA VAL A 930 4.81 -3.01 -26.51
C VAL A 930 5.11 -1.60 -26.02
N LEU A 931 4.81 -1.36 -24.75
CA LEU A 931 5.03 -0.07 -24.13
C LEU A 931 6.53 0.16 -23.91
N GLY A 932 7.03 1.29 -24.40
CA GLY A 932 8.32 1.81 -23.99
C GLY A 932 8.14 2.60 -22.71
N SER A 933 9.18 2.69 -21.89
CA SER A 933 9.24 3.70 -20.83
C SER A 933 9.01 5.07 -21.46
N SER A 934 7.83 5.64 -21.26
CA SER A 934 7.43 6.89 -21.90
C SER A 934 8.01 8.09 -21.17
N SER A 935 9.00 8.73 -21.78
CA SER A 935 9.17 10.18 -21.70
C SER A 935 8.04 10.83 -22.51
N SER A 936 7.18 11.60 -21.85
CA SER A 936 6.07 12.32 -22.44
C SER A 936 6.53 13.54 -23.23
N THR A 937 6.06 13.70 -24.47
CA THR A 937 6.03 14.98 -25.18
C THR A 937 4.66 15.19 -25.81
N ALA A 938 4.00 16.30 -25.46
CA ALA A 938 3.34 17.21 -26.39
C ALA A 938 2.87 18.46 -25.63
N ASP A 939 3.51 19.61 -25.85
CA ASP A 939 2.79 20.73 -26.46
C ASP A 939 3.73 21.77 -27.09
N THR A 940 3.21 22.43 -28.11
CA THR A 940 3.91 23.13 -29.19
C THR A 940 4.28 24.58 -28.85
N HIS A 941 5.59 24.91 -28.89
CA HIS A 941 6.06 26.26 -29.21
C HIS A 941 7.06 26.22 -30.38
N ALA A 942 6.60 26.67 -31.53
CA ALA A 942 7.41 26.89 -32.72
C ALA A 942 8.39 28.05 -32.47
N GLY A 943 9.71 27.78 -32.47
CA GLY A 943 10.68 28.87 -32.36
C GLY A 943 12.15 28.54 -32.12
N VAL A 944 12.59 27.27 -32.01
CA VAL A 944 14.00 26.99 -31.61
C VAL A 944 14.73 25.95 -32.48
N GLY A 945 14.00 25.14 -33.26
CA GLY A 945 14.61 24.04 -34.05
C GLY A 945 15.53 24.45 -35.20
N LEU A 946 15.42 25.69 -35.71
CA LEU A 946 16.26 26.17 -36.82
C LEU A 946 17.67 26.60 -36.37
N ILE A 947 17.85 26.97 -35.10
CA ILE A 947 19.14 27.47 -34.59
C ILE A 947 20.08 26.30 -34.24
N VAL A 948 19.54 25.19 -33.74
CA VAL A 948 20.32 24.00 -33.36
C VAL A 948 20.83 23.23 -34.58
N ILE A 949 20.04 23.16 -35.66
CA ILE A 949 20.46 22.52 -36.92
C ILE A 949 21.55 23.34 -37.63
N LEU A 950 21.50 24.67 -37.55
CA LEU A 950 22.53 25.57 -38.08
C LEU A 950 23.85 25.47 -37.29
N LEU A 951 23.80 25.35 -35.97
CA LEU A 951 24.99 25.21 -35.12
C LEU A 951 25.67 23.83 -35.26
N LEU A 952 24.89 22.75 -35.40
CA LEU A 952 25.42 21.41 -35.69
C LEU A 952 26.07 21.33 -37.08
N GLY A 953 25.50 21.99 -38.09
CA GLY A 953 26.10 22.10 -39.41
C GLY A 953 27.45 22.84 -39.42
N ILE A 954 27.57 23.92 -38.64
CA ILE A 954 28.81 24.70 -38.49
C ILE A 954 29.90 23.91 -37.75
N LEU A 955 29.53 23.14 -36.73
CA LEU A 955 30.47 22.28 -35.98
C LEU A 955 30.99 21.10 -36.82
N VAL A 956 30.16 20.51 -37.68
CA VAL A 956 30.57 19.46 -38.62
C VAL A 956 31.50 20.03 -39.71
N LEU A 957 31.23 21.23 -40.21
CA LEU A 957 32.12 21.91 -41.17
C LEU A 957 33.46 22.29 -40.54
N ALA A 958 33.47 22.77 -39.30
CA ALA A 958 34.70 23.12 -38.57
C ALA A 958 35.58 21.88 -38.31
N SER A 959 34.97 20.73 -37.96
CA SER A 959 35.70 19.49 -37.73
C SER A 959 36.24 18.86 -39.02
N VAL A 960 35.52 18.97 -40.15
CA VAL A 960 36.03 18.55 -41.47
C VAL A 960 37.20 19.42 -41.95
N VAL A 961 37.18 20.74 -41.68
CA VAL A 961 38.28 21.64 -42.02
C VAL A 961 39.53 21.36 -41.18
N VAL A 962 39.38 21.08 -39.88
CA VAL A 962 40.51 20.73 -39.00
C VAL A 962 41.17 19.41 -39.42
N VAL A 963 40.39 18.41 -39.84
CA VAL A 963 40.90 17.13 -40.36
C VAL A 963 41.61 17.32 -41.72
N LEU A 964 41.09 18.17 -42.61
CA LEU A 964 41.75 18.45 -43.90
C LEU A 964 43.05 19.25 -43.77
N VAL A 965 43.18 20.09 -42.72
CA VAL A 965 44.40 20.87 -42.45
C VAL A 965 45.47 20.04 -41.74
N THR A 966 45.10 19.09 -40.88
CA THR A 966 46.05 18.24 -40.13
C THR A 966 46.66 17.08 -40.94
N PHE A 967 46.09 16.73 -42.10
CA PHE A 967 46.60 15.65 -42.96
C PHE A 967 47.29 16.09 -44.27
N ARG A 968 47.57 17.38 -44.49
CA ARG A 968 48.41 17.82 -45.62
C ARG A 968 49.90 17.56 -45.32
N ARG A 969 50.42 16.45 -45.84
CA ARG A 969 51.88 16.26 -46.00
C ARG A 969 52.41 17.23 -47.06
N PRO A 970 53.60 17.83 -46.87
CA PRO A 970 54.19 18.74 -47.85
C PRO A 970 54.71 17.97 -49.06
N ALA A 971 54.37 18.45 -50.25
CA ALA A 971 55.12 18.29 -51.49
C ALA A 971 55.22 19.67 -52.14
#